data_AF-A0A1Y2AFL0-F1
#
_entry.id   AF-A0A1Y2AFL0-F1
#
_cell.length_a   1.000
_cell.length_b   1.000
_cell.length_c   1.000
_cell.angle_alpha   90.00
_cell.angle_beta   90.00
_cell.angle_gamma   90.00
#
_symmetry.space_group_name_H-M   'P 1'
#
loop_
_entity.id
_entity.type
_entity.pdbx_description
1 polymer ?
#
loop_
_entity_poly.entity_id
_entity_poly.type
_entity_poly.pdbx_seq_one_letter_code
_entity_poly.pdbx_strand_id
1 'polypeptide(L)'
;MSRLPIASRLQTTSLLAPLESSASRKRGASDAGIENEPPHSRKSLSSSTQTTTLQRRILTLEGVEAEQARRIEEQQLEIERLKGERMVLYEGEKEERETGEEREKQWAEERLRLSRQVSELRSSNSALKASFAQLETEHSHLSHQHAALSLNSSAETTHLKSRIKELEEERESLRGWERRARGLSIDLEEERRKAEERRRGAEDEAVDRHVDDTVRKELRRQSQHLATLDRNHASLQSEVIELRQKCREADAADRAAKEIERTLKEQIRTLELQLERARRDMDSLTQNFSSTSISSEDTVTLQNRLSALSALHQKATQDLVEKDSELQVLQERFNEYQMRSTASILSFSKRAEEAERELRWAKEGRMSAERREQMARAEIDALRALPAGDSGVSTADSAGRIAHLETLVETFRREVEGMQRDSREVEDRITQGAGLVKASLLSEAEERIGQLEREIQSLESTISQLTSANTTLDAEVNDLMRRVASGEYNPQLERCIELRANPAHKIHAVRTQVLDDLRRENEALLDRLAKVDRAGADGADGQGLVPRESFDRLRKEKDELERAHAKRLLRLKEIFGNKSKEFLEAVYSLLGWRIKFDESGADIRLTSMYAPKGKMGLTLKFASQEGHFGTMQMTGALAKGLEESRHFWIVERQSVPGFLAQVTTEMFEKTTIGRAAGYVGLE
;
A
#
# COMPACT_ATOMS: atom_id res chain seq x y z
N MET A 1 -15.17 41.60 -45.66
CA MET A 1 -16.02 41.37 -46.87
C MET A 1 -15.65 42.39 -47.93
N SER A 2 -16.25 42.33 -49.13
CA SER A 2 -16.25 43.35 -50.19
C SER A 2 -14.92 44.08 -50.47
N ARG A 3 -14.23 43.68 -51.55
CA ARG A 3 -13.06 44.38 -52.09
C ARG A 3 -13.46 45.75 -52.65
N LEU A 4 -12.65 46.79 -52.40
CA LEU A 4 -12.52 47.93 -53.31
C LEU A 4 -11.97 47.44 -54.66
N PRO A 5 -12.33 48.09 -55.79
CA PRO A 5 -11.30 48.84 -56.50
C PRO A 5 -11.82 50.06 -57.30
N ILE A 6 -10.90 50.68 -58.05
CA ILE A 6 -11.08 51.65 -59.16
C ILE A 6 -11.31 53.11 -58.76
N ALA A 7 -10.33 53.93 -59.09
CA ALA A 7 -10.51 55.32 -59.50
C ALA A 7 -9.93 55.45 -60.93
N SER A 8 -10.78 55.40 -61.95
CA SER A 8 -10.39 55.47 -63.36
C SER A 8 -10.51 56.90 -63.91
N ARG A 9 -9.51 57.30 -64.70
CA ARG A 9 -9.35 58.67 -65.21
C ARG A 9 -10.06 58.84 -66.55
N LEU A 10 -11.06 59.72 -66.62
CA LEU A 10 -11.66 60.25 -67.84
C LEU A 10 -11.67 61.79 -67.69
N GLN A 11 -11.10 62.59 -68.61
CA GLN A 11 -11.52 62.83 -69.99
C GLN A 11 -12.89 63.51 -70.09
N THR A 12 -12.85 64.83 -70.32
CA THR A 12 -13.97 65.64 -70.79
C THR A 12 -13.76 65.96 -72.28
N THR A 13 -14.79 65.77 -73.10
CA THR A 13 -14.78 66.01 -74.55
C THR A 13 -16.15 66.51 -75.02
N SER A 14 -16.19 67.10 -76.22
CA SER A 14 -17.39 67.53 -76.98
C SER A 14 -18.22 68.66 -76.33
N LEU A 15 -18.29 69.86 -76.92
CA LEU A 15 -19.01 70.27 -78.15
C LEU A 15 -20.53 70.42 -77.93
N LEU A 16 -21.04 71.64 -78.06
CA LEU A 16 -22.01 72.02 -79.12
C LEU A 16 -22.39 73.52 -79.05
N ALA A 17 -22.60 74.10 -80.23
CA ALA A 17 -23.37 75.33 -80.48
C ALA A 17 -24.74 74.90 -81.08
N PRO A 18 -25.63 75.79 -81.60
CA PRO A 18 -25.61 77.26 -81.65
C PRO A 18 -26.95 77.89 -81.17
N LEU A 19 -27.19 79.17 -81.47
CA LEU A 19 -28.44 79.62 -82.12
C LEU A 19 -28.30 81.05 -82.69
N GLU A 20 -29.15 81.40 -83.66
CA GLU A 20 -29.10 82.64 -84.43
C GLU A 20 -30.35 83.52 -84.22
N SER A 21 -30.31 84.74 -84.78
CA SER A 21 -31.48 85.53 -85.19
C SER A 21 -32.32 86.16 -84.04
N SER A 22 -33.23 87.10 -84.27
CA SER A 22 -33.28 88.25 -85.21
C SER A 22 -34.49 89.13 -84.86
N ALA A 23 -34.42 90.44 -85.13
CA ALA A 23 -35.61 91.30 -85.37
C ALA A 23 -35.19 92.70 -85.84
N SER A 24 -36.08 93.40 -86.55
CA SER A 24 -35.88 94.81 -86.93
C SER A 24 -37.19 95.60 -86.87
N ARG A 25 -37.11 96.88 -86.47
CA ARG A 25 -38.10 97.97 -86.65
C ARG A 25 -37.33 99.29 -86.47
N LYS A 26 -37.22 100.23 -87.42
CA LYS A 26 -38.14 100.94 -88.36
C LYS A 26 -39.00 102.05 -87.75
N ARG A 27 -38.62 103.30 -88.10
CA ARG A 27 -39.43 104.53 -88.29
C ARG A 27 -40.00 105.16 -87.00
N GLY A 28 -40.20 106.47 -86.93
CA GLY A 28 -39.94 107.59 -87.88
C GLY A 28 -39.90 108.93 -87.13
N ALA A 29 -40.03 110.12 -87.72
CA ALA A 29 -40.23 110.49 -89.13
C ALA A 29 -39.80 111.97 -89.38
N SER A 30 -40.10 112.48 -90.57
CA SER A 30 -40.19 113.88 -91.08
C SER A 30 -40.40 115.02 -90.06
N ASP A 31 -40.06 116.28 -90.35
CA ASP A 31 -40.30 116.95 -91.65
C ASP A 31 -39.37 118.12 -92.06
N ALA A 32 -39.60 118.60 -93.30
CA ALA A 32 -38.94 119.67 -94.08
C ALA A 32 -38.96 121.09 -93.43
N GLY A 33 -38.25 122.11 -93.94
CA GLY A 33 -37.33 122.23 -95.10
C GLY A 33 -37.58 123.52 -95.92
N ILE A 34 -36.76 123.79 -96.97
CA ILE A 34 -37.03 124.73 -98.11
C ILE A 34 -37.02 126.26 -97.73
N GLU A 35 -36.36 127.21 -98.43
CA GLU A 35 -35.39 127.22 -99.55
C GLU A 35 -34.82 128.64 -99.86
N ASN A 36 -33.93 128.75 -100.86
CA ASN A 36 -33.66 129.88 -101.79
C ASN A 36 -32.94 131.20 -101.39
N GLU A 37 -31.65 131.25 -101.83
CA GLU A 37 -31.04 132.25 -102.75
C GLU A 37 -30.61 133.69 -102.31
N PRO A 38 -29.67 134.35 -103.03
CA PRO A 38 -28.92 135.57 -102.64
C PRO A 38 -29.33 136.81 -103.51
N PRO A 39 -28.56 137.94 -103.69
CA PRO A 39 -27.21 138.28 -103.21
C PRO A 39 -26.92 139.74 -102.77
N HIS A 40 -25.63 139.95 -102.39
CA HIS A 40 -24.85 141.20 -102.41
C HIS A 40 -25.11 142.30 -101.35
N SER A 41 -24.30 142.25 -100.28
CA SER A 41 -23.57 143.44 -99.79
C SER A 41 -22.17 143.03 -99.30
N ARG A 42 -21.14 143.87 -99.50
CA ARG A 42 -19.73 143.53 -99.26
C ARG A 42 -19.17 144.25 -98.02
N LYS A 43 -18.27 143.57 -97.29
CA LYS A 43 -17.41 144.06 -96.17
C LYS A 43 -17.92 143.99 -94.70
N SER A 44 -18.87 143.13 -94.34
CA SER A 44 -19.19 142.83 -92.91
C SER A 44 -19.14 141.35 -92.50
N LEU A 45 -19.14 140.41 -93.44
CA LEU A 45 -19.31 138.97 -93.20
C LEU A 45 -18.12 138.22 -92.54
N SER A 46 -17.00 138.91 -92.27
CA SER A 46 -15.78 138.27 -91.75
C SER A 46 -15.89 137.84 -90.28
N SER A 47 -16.56 138.61 -89.43
CA SER A 47 -16.70 138.27 -88.00
C SER A 47 -17.79 137.23 -87.76
N SER A 48 -18.95 137.36 -88.41
CA SER A 48 -20.09 136.44 -88.26
C SER A 48 -19.76 134.99 -88.66
N THR A 49 -18.98 134.81 -89.73
CA THR A 49 -18.51 133.48 -90.17
C THR A 49 -17.48 132.87 -89.21
N GLN A 50 -16.64 133.70 -88.58
CA GLN A 50 -15.71 133.24 -87.53
C GLN A 50 -16.43 132.91 -86.23
N THR A 51 -17.40 133.72 -85.77
CA THR A 51 -18.16 133.41 -84.55
C THR A 51 -19.01 132.15 -84.71
N THR A 52 -19.65 131.94 -85.85
CA THR A 52 -20.47 130.72 -86.09
C THR A 52 -19.62 129.46 -86.28
N THR A 53 -18.41 129.55 -86.86
CA THR A 53 -17.48 128.41 -86.90
C THR A 53 -16.86 128.11 -85.55
N LEU A 54 -16.55 129.12 -84.73
CA LEU A 54 -16.14 128.94 -83.34
C LEU A 54 -17.26 128.32 -82.48
N GLN A 55 -18.51 128.78 -82.61
CA GLN A 55 -19.66 128.18 -81.92
C GLN A 55 -19.86 126.71 -82.31
N ARG A 56 -19.73 126.37 -83.60
CA ARG A 56 -19.74 124.95 -84.04
C ARG A 56 -18.56 124.16 -83.47
N ARG A 57 -17.36 124.77 -83.39
CA ARG A 57 -16.18 124.13 -82.79
C ARG A 57 -16.39 123.86 -81.30
N ILE A 58 -16.97 124.82 -80.57
CA ILE A 58 -17.36 124.69 -79.16
C ILE A 58 -18.38 123.55 -79.00
N LEU A 59 -19.49 123.54 -79.75
CA LEU A 59 -20.48 122.46 -79.70
C LEU A 59 -19.89 121.07 -80.02
N THR A 60 -18.91 120.98 -80.95
CA THR A 60 -18.21 119.71 -81.19
C THR A 60 -17.23 119.31 -80.08
N LEU A 61 -16.67 120.28 -79.35
CA LEU A 61 -15.82 120.01 -78.19
C LEU A 61 -16.67 119.62 -76.98
N GLU A 62 -17.75 120.34 -76.68
CA GLU A 62 -18.75 120.00 -75.67
C GLU A 62 -19.34 118.61 -75.90
N GLY A 63 -19.62 118.23 -77.15
CA GLY A 63 -20.06 116.88 -77.52
C GLY A 63 -18.98 115.81 -77.26
N VAL A 64 -17.72 116.09 -77.58
CA VAL A 64 -16.59 115.18 -77.29
C VAL A 64 -16.28 115.11 -75.80
N GLU A 65 -16.42 116.20 -75.05
CA GLU A 65 -16.30 116.23 -73.59
C GLU A 65 -17.43 115.42 -72.93
N ALA A 66 -18.68 115.52 -73.43
CA ALA A 66 -19.79 114.71 -72.96
C ALA A 66 -19.61 113.21 -73.30
N GLU A 67 -19.06 112.87 -74.47
CA GLU A 67 -18.67 111.48 -74.78
C GLU A 67 -17.53 110.98 -73.89
N GLN A 68 -16.54 111.81 -73.59
CA GLN A 68 -15.43 111.46 -72.70
C GLN A 68 -15.91 111.30 -71.25
N ALA A 69 -16.78 112.19 -70.76
CA ALA A 69 -17.41 112.09 -69.44
C ALA A 69 -18.18 110.77 -69.30
N ARG A 70 -19.03 110.42 -70.28
CA ARG A 70 -19.73 109.13 -70.29
C ARG A 70 -18.79 107.93 -70.30
N ARG A 71 -17.71 107.96 -71.08
CA ARG A 71 -16.69 106.89 -71.07
C ARG A 71 -15.96 106.80 -69.73
N ILE A 72 -15.76 107.92 -69.03
CA ILE A 72 -15.19 107.96 -67.69
C ILE A 72 -16.18 107.40 -66.65
N GLU A 73 -17.48 107.72 -66.75
CA GLU A 73 -18.55 107.14 -65.92
C GLU A 73 -18.69 105.62 -66.15
N GLU A 74 -18.72 105.17 -67.41
CA GLU A 74 -18.71 103.75 -67.79
C GLU A 74 -17.47 103.02 -67.25
N GLN A 75 -16.29 103.64 -67.35
CA GLN A 75 -15.05 103.09 -66.77
C GLN A 75 -15.06 103.08 -65.24
N GLN A 76 -15.63 104.10 -64.58
CA GLN A 76 -15.78 104.12 -63.12
C GLN A 76 -16.71 103.00 -62.65
N LEU A 77 -17.86 102.81 -63.31
CA LEU A 77 -18.80 101.74 -63.02
C LEU A 77 -18.19 100.36 -63.23
N GLU A 78 -17.46 100.12 -64.33
CA GLU A 78 -16.79 98.83 -64.54
C GLU A 78 -15.60 98.64 -63.56
N ILE A 79 -14.87 99.70 -63.20
CA ILE A 79 -13.86 99.64 -62.14
C ILE A 79 -14.49 99.31 -60.78
N GLU A 80 -15.68 99.81 -60.47
CA GLU A 80 -16.43 99.44 -59.26
C GLU A 80 -16.97 98.01 -59.33
N ARG A 81 -17.46 97.57 -60.49
CA ARG A 81 -17.88 96.18 -60.76
C ARG A 81 -16.71 95.21 -60.53
N LEU A 82 -15.56 95.48 -61.13
CA LEU A 82 -14.33 94.69 -61.00
C LEU A 82 -13.70 94.77 -59.61
N LYS A 83 -13.84 95.89 -58.89
CA LYS A 83 -13.49 95.97 -57.46
C LYS A 83 -14.39 95.05 -56.63
N GLY A 84 -15.71 95.07 -56.86
CA GLY A 84 -16.67 94.19 -56.19
C GLY A 84 -16.37 92.71 -56.45
N GLU A 85 -16.21 92.32 -57.71
CA GLU A 85 -15.82 90.95 -58.09
C GLU A 85 -14.48 90.54 -57.46
N ARG A 86 -13.48 91.44 -57.44
CA ARG A 86 -12.20 91.19 -56.78
C ARG A 86 -12.32 91.05 -55.26
N MET A 87 -13.18 91.82 -54.60
CA MET A 87 -13.40 91.71 -53.15
C MET A 87 -14.07 90.38 -52.81
N VAL A 88 -15.15 90.00 -53.52
CA VAL A 88 -15.82 88.71 -53.32
C VAL A 88 -14.88 87.53 -53.58
N LEU A 89 -14.03 87.61 -54.61
CA LEU A 89 -13.01 86.58 -54.87
C LEU A 89 -11.93 86.54 -53.78
N TYR A 90 -11.50 87.68 -53.24
CA TYR A 90 -10.53 87.74 -52.15
C TYR A 90 -11.11 87.23 -50.82
N GLU A 91 -12.38 87.53 -50.54
CA GLU A 91 -13.12 87.04 -49.37
C GLU A 91 -13.33 85.52 -49.47
N GLY A 92 -13.75 85.00 -50.62
CA GLY A 92 -13.84 83.55 -50.86
C GLY A 92 -12.49 82.84 -50.76
N GLU A 93 -11.43 83.39 -51.37
CA GLU A 93 -10.06 82.83 -51.27
C GLU A 93 -9.45 82.96 -49.86
N LYS A 94 -10.05 83.78 -48.98
CA LYS A 94 -9.72 83.88 -47.56
C LYS A 94 -10.52 82.86 -46.74
N GLU A 95 -11.82 82.69 -46.98
CA GLU A 95 -12.67 81.69 -46.33
C GLU A 95 -12.24 80.24 -46.69
N GLU A 96 -11.84 79.98 -47.93
CA GLU A 96 -11.27 78.68 -48.33
C GLU A 96 -9.94 78.39 -47.61
N ARG A 97 -9.10 79.41 -47.40
CA ARG A 97 -7.87 79.27 -46.61
C ARG A 97 -8.15 79.07 -45.12
N GLU A 98 -9.01 79.88 -44.52
CA GLU A 98 -9.34 79.79 -43.09
C GLU A 98 -9.98 78.43 -42.77
N THR A 99 -10.99 78.00 -43.54
CA THR A 99 -11.57 76.67 -43.38
C THR A 99 -10.61 75.55 -43.79
N GLY A 100 -9.65 75.81 -44.69
CA GLY A 100 -8.56 74.88 -45.00
C GLY A 100 -7.65 74.64 -43.80
N GLU A 101 -7.13 75.73 -43.22
CA GLU A 101 -6.31 75.69 -42.00
C GLU A 101 -7.05 75.05 -40.82
N GLU A 102 -8.35 75.33 -40.63
CA GLU A 102 -9.15 74.70 -39.56
C GLU A 102 -9.23 73.18 -39.73
N ARG A 103 -9.48 72.69 -40.96
CA ARG A 103 -9.48 71.26 -41.26
C ARG A 103 -8.09 70.63 -41.05
N GLU A 104 -7.01 71.33 -41.41
CA GLU A 104 -5.65 70.85 -41.14
C GLU A 104 -5.31 70.82 -39.64
N LYS A 105 -5.74 71.83 -38.86
CA LYS A 105 -5.58 71.88 -37.39
C LYS A 105 -6.34 70.72 -36.73
N GLN A 106 -7.61 70.54 -37.08
CA GLN A 106 -8.44 69.43 -36.59
C GLN A 106 -7.82 68.06 -36.93
N TRP A 107 -7.40 67.86 -38.19
CA TRP A 107 -6.74 66.63 -38.62
C TRP A 107 -5.39 66.40 -37.93
N ALA A 108 -4.62 67.44 -37.66
CA ALA A 108 -3.37 67.35 -36.90
C ALA A 108 -3.62 66.96 -35.44
N GLU A 109 -4.66 67.51 -34.80
CA GLU A 109 -5.08 67.17 -33.44
C GLU A 109 -5.63 65.73 -33.35
N GLU A 110 -6.47 65.30 -34.28
CA GLU A 110 -6.95 63.91 -34.36
C GLU A 110 -5.80 62.93 -34.57
N ARG A 111 -4.89 63.22 -35.50
CA ARG A 111 -3.68 62.40 -35.75
C ARG A 111 -2.79 62.34 -34.51
N LEU A 112 -2.65 63.43 -33.75
CA LEU A 112 -1.90 63.47 -32.51
C LEU A 112 -2.59 62.66 -31.39
N ARG A 113 -3.91 62.75 -31.28
CA ARG A 113 -4.74 61.96 -30.35
C ARG A 113 -4.63 60.46 -30.64
N LEU A 114 -4.80 60.06 -31.90
CA LEU A 114 -4.65 58.67 -32.33
C LEU A 114 -3.22 58.16 -32.13
N SER A 115 -2.20 58.99 -32.38
CA SER A 115 -0.80 58.65 -32.10
C SER A 115 -0.53 58.41 -30.62
N ARG A 116 -1.06 59.26 -29.73
CA ARG A 116 -1.00 59.08 -28.26
C ARG A 116 -1.69 57.76 -27.85
N GLN A 117 -2.92 57.53 -28.29
CA GLN A 117 -3.66 56.29 -28.01
C GLN A 117 -2.92 55.03 -28.52
N VAL A 118 -2.30 55.08 -29.70
CA VAL A 118 -1.48 53.97 -30.21
C VAL A 118 -0.21 53.77 -29.36
N SER A 119 0.37 54.84 -28.81
CA SER A 119 1.51 54.76 -27.87
C SER A 119 1.10 54.14 -26.54
N GLU A 120 -0.03 54.59 -25.96
CA GLU A 120 -0.62 54.08 -24.71
C GLU A 120 -1.04 52.60 -24.82
N LEU A 121 -1.63 52.22 -25.96
CA LEU A 121 -1.96 50.82 -26.25
C LEU A 121 -0.71 49.96 -26.49
N ARG A 122 0.39 50.52 -26.99
CA ARG A 122 1.68 49.81 -27.11
C ARG A 122 2.36 49.65 -25.76
N SER A 123 2.40 50.69 -24.92
CA SER A 123 3.03 50.63 -23.59
C SER A 123 2.28 49.67 -22.68
N SER A 124 0.94 49.76 -22.59
CA SER A 124 0.11 48.81 -21.84
C SER A 124 0.24 47.36 -22.36
N ASN A 125 0.28 47.14 -23.68
CA ASN A 125 0.51 45.81 -24.24
C ASN A 125 1.92 45.27 -23.92
N SER A 126 2.94 46.13 -23.83
CA SER A 126 4.28 45.74 -23.41
C SER A 126 4.36 45.43 -21.91
N ALA A 127 3.67 46.20 -21.06
CA ALA A 127 3.56 45.94 -19.63
C ALA A 127 2.83 44.62 -19.35
N LEU A 128 1.70 44.36 -20.03
CA LEU A 128 0.95 43.11 -19.93
C LEU A 128 1.79 41.90 -20.36
N LYS A 129 2.64 42.04 -21.38
CA LYS A 129 3.59 41.00 -21.78
C LYS A 129 4.68 40.77 -20.75
N ALA A 130 5.21 41.83 -20.12
CA ALA A 130 6.18 41.70 -19.04
C ALA A 130 5.58 40.98 -17.82
N SER A 131 4.37 41.36 -17.38
CA SER A 131 3.68 40.67 -16.28
C SER A 131 3.28 39.24 -16.62
N PHE A 132 2.97 38.94 -17.89
CA PHE A 132 2.68 37.58 -18.34
C PHE A 132 3.95 36.71 -18.30
N ALA A 133 5.08 37.21 -18.81
CA ALA A 133 6.36 36.51 -18.73
C ALA A 133 6.82 36.29 -17.28
N GLN A 134 6.57 37.27 -16.38
CA GLN A 134 6.79 37.10 -14.94
C GLN A 134 5.93 35.96 -14.37
N LEU A 135 4.62 35.95 -14.63
CA LEU A 135 3.72 34.85 -14.22
C LEU A 135 4.13 33.49 -14.81
N GLU A 136 4.62 33.43 -16.06
CA GLU A 136 5.16 32.20 -16.64
C GLU A 136 6.42 31.73 -15.89
N THR A 137 7.34 32.63 -15.53
CA THR A 137 8.51 32.27 -14.72
C THR A 137 8.14 31.81 -13.30
N GLU A 138 7.22 32.51 -12.62
CA GLU A 138 6.72 32.13 -11.29
C GLU A 138 5.99 30.79 -11.33
N HIS A 139 5.12 30.57 -12.31
CA HIS A 139 4.43 29.29 -12.50
C HIS A 139 5.42 28.16 -12.81
N SER A 140 6.45 28.42 -13.62
CA SER A 140 7.50 27.44 -13.89
C SER A 140 8.27 27.09 -12.61
N HIS A 141 8.62 28.09 -11.78
CA HIS A 141 9.34 27.88 -10.53
C HIS A 141 8.50 27.09 -9.52
N LEU A 142 7.24 27.48 -9.30
CA LEU A 142 6.30 26.75 -8.45
C LEU A 142 6.07 25.31 -8.95
N SER A 143 5.97 25.11 -10.27
CA SER A 143 5.85 23.77 -10.87
C SER A 143 7.08 22.89 -10.59
N HIS A 144 8.29 23.44 -10.70
CA HIS A 144 9.52 22.73 -10.32
C HIS A 144 9.58 22.44 -8.80
N GLN A 145 9.16 23.38 -7.96
CA GLN A 145 9.08 23.16 -6.51
C GLN A 145 8.06 22.07 -6.14
N HIS A 146 6.86 22.08 -6.74
CA HIS A 146 5.86 21.03 -6.55
C HIS A 146 6.35 19.67 -7.08
N ALA A 147 7.06 19.63 -8.21
CA ALA A 147 7.67 18.41 -8.73
C ALA A 147 8.74 17.85 -7.77
N ALA A 148 9.60 18.71 -7.20
CA ALA A 148 10.61 18.32 -6.23
C ALA A 148 10.00 17.84 -4.90
N LEU A 149 8.98 18.53 -4.37
CA LEU A 149 8.27 18.11 -3.16
C LEU A 149 7.48 16.81 -3.37
N SER A 150 6.88 16.62 -4.54
CA SER A 150 6.23 15.36 -4.94
C SER A 150 7.24 14.22 -5.04
N LEU A 151 8.43 14.47 -5.61
CA LEU A 151 9.50 13.47 -5.67
C LEU A 151 10.01 13.10 -4.27
N ASN A 152 10.32 14.09 -3.42
CA ASN A 152 10.79 13.85 -2.06
C ASN A 152 9.77 13.08 -1.22
N SER A 153 8.52 13.54 -1.18
CA SER A 153 7.45 12.82 -0.47
C SER A 153 7.19 11.43 -1.06
N SER A 154 7.31 11.23 -2.38
CA SER A 154 7.22 9.88 -2.95
C SER A 154 8.35 8.97 -2.45
N ALA A 155 9.59 9.48 -2.35
CA ALA A 155 10.75 8.75 -1.83
C ALA A 155 10.64 8.47 -0.32
N GLU A 156 10.10 9.41 0.47
CA GLU A 156 9.75 9.18 1.88
C GLU A 156 8.70 8.08 2.01
N THR A 157 7.65 8.06 1.18
CA THR A 157 6.68 6.95 1.23
C THR A 157 7.25 5.62 0.76
N THR A 158 8.23 5.57 -0.16
CA THR A 158 8.86 4.29 -0.52
C THR A 158 9.80 3.79 0.57
N HIS A 159 10.54 4.67 1.24
CA HIS A 159 11.36 4.34 2.41
C HIS A 159 10.50 3.86 3.60
N LEU A 160 9.39 4.54 3.89
CA LEU A 160 8.45 4.08 4.91
C LEU A 160 7.81 2.73 4.55
N LYS A 161 7.51 2.49 3.26
CA LYS A 161 7.00 1.19 2.79
C LYS A 161 8.05 0.07 2.85
N SER A 162 9.34 0.33 2.61
CA SER A 162 10.37 -0.68 2.84
C SER A 162 10.54 -0.97 4.33
N ARG A 163 10.58 0.05 5.19
CA ARG A 163 10.70 -0.15 6.64
C ARG A 163 9.50 -0.87 7.25
N ILE A 164 8.28 -0.65 6.72
CA ILE A 164 7.09 -1.43 7.11
C ILE A 164 7.27 -2.91 6.73
N LYS A 165 7.74 -3.22 5.51
CA LYS A 165 7.99 -4.60 5.09
C LYS A 165 9.04 -5.30 5.94
N GLU A 166 10.14 -4.62 6.26
CA GLU A 166 11.17 -5.14 7.17
C GLU A 166 10.55 -5.51 8.53
N LEU A 167 9.70 -4.65 9.09
CA LEU A 167 8.99 -4.91 10.35
C LEU A 167 7.92 -6.01 10.24
N GLU A 168 7.30 -6.18 9.07
CA GLU A 168 6.38 -7.28 8.79
C GLU A 168 7.12 -8.63 8.69
N GLU A 169 8.25 -8.67 7.99
CA GLU A 169 9.15 -9.83 7.91
C GLU A 169 9.75 -10.19 9.29
N GLU A 170 10.21 -9.20 10.05
CA GLU A 170 10.61 -9.37 11.46
C GLU A 170 9.47 -10.00 12.29
N ARG A 171 8.24 -9.45 12.19
CA ARG A 171 7.06 -9.96 12.93
C ARG A 171 6.64 -11.37 12.49
N GLU A 172 6.73 -11.71 11.21
CA GLU A 172 6.45 -13.06 10.71
C GLU A 172 7.52 -14.06 11.14
N SER A 173 8.79 -13.65 11.18
CA SER A 173 9.87 -14.47 11.74
C SER A 173 9.63 -14.79 13.22
N LEU A 174 9.23 -13.78 14.02
CA LEU A 174 8.88 -13.93 15.43
C LEU A 174 7.67 -14.85 15.61
N ARG A 175 6.60 -14.70 14.82
CA ARG A 175 5.47 -15.65 14.76
C ARG A 175 5.89 -17.05 14.29
N GLY A 176 6.97 -17.17 13.53
CA GLY A 176 7.59 -18.45 13.15
C GLY A 176 8.39 -19.10 14.28
N TRP A 177 9.07 -18.30 15.12
CA TRP A 177 9.70 -18.78 16.36
C TRP A 177 8.66 -19.17 17.41
N GLU A 178 7.64 -18.34 17.61
CA GLU A 178 6.56 -18.57 18.57
C GLU A 178 5.74 -19.84 18.23
N ARG A 179 5.42 -20.08 16.95
CA ARG A 179 4.80 -21.34 16.50
C ARG A 179 5.69 -22.56 16.75
N ARG A 180 7.02 -22.46 16.54
CA ARG A 180 7.96 -23.54 16.84
C ARG A 180 8.07 -23.80 18.35
N ALA A 181 8.08 -22.75 19.18
CA ALA A 181 8.06 -22.88 20.63
C ALA A 181 6.78 -23.54 21.14
N ARG A 182 5.60 -23.18 20.60
CA ARG A 182 4.33 -23.88 20.90
C ARG A 182 4.35 -25.34 20.47
N GLY A 183 4.86 -25.65 19.27
CA GLY A 183 5.04 -27.02 18.80
C GLY A 183 5.89 -27.85 19.76
N LEU A 184 7.08 -27.36 20.12
CA LEU A 184 7.96 -28.01 21.08
C LEU A 184 7.35 -28.17 22.48
N SER A 185 6.48 -27.25 22.93
CA SER A 185 5.72 -27.42 24.18
C SER A 185 4.75 -28.61 24.07
N ILE A 186 4.00 -28.69 22.98
CA ILE A 186 3.06 -29.79 22.71
C ILE A 186 3.81 -31.13 22.58
N ASP A 187 4.95 -31.17 21.88
CA ASP A 187 5.79 -32.36 21.75
C ASP A 187 6.31 -32.84 23.13
N LEU A 188 6.71 -31.90 24.00
CA LEU A 188 7.17 -32.20 25.37
C LEU A 188 6.02 -32.61 26.29
N GLU A 189 4.83 -32.03 26.13
CA GLU A 189 3.61 -32.41 26.84
C GLU A 189 3.14 -33.81 26.40
N GLU A 190 3.23 -34.14 25.11
CA GLU A 190 2.96 -35.48 24.59
C GLU A 190 3.95 -36.52 25.12
N GLU A 191 5.27 -36.28 25.09
CA GLU A 191 6.23 -37.25 25.63
C GLU A 191 6.16 -37.35 27.16
N ARG A 192 5.76 -36.28 27.87
CA ARG A 192 5.35 -36.40 29.29
C ARG A 192 4.14 -37.30 29.45
N ARG A 193 3.07 -37.10 28.66
CA ARG A 193 1.85 -37.94 28.72
C ARG A 193 2.15 -39.40 28.42
N LYS A 194 2.94 -39.67 27.38
CA LYS A 194 3.39 -41.03 27.02
C LYS A 194 4.31 -41.61 28.10
N ALA A 195 5.16 -40.81 28.76
CA ALA A 195 5.96 -41.26 29.89
C ALA A 195 5.09 -41.58 31.12
N GLU A 196 4.06 -40.80 31.41
CA GLU A 196 3.08 -41.11 32.47
C GLU A 196 2.26 -42.35 32.15
N GLU A 197 1.82 -42.55 30.90
CA GLU A 197 1.14 -43.77 30.44
C GLU A 197 2.04 -45.00 30.60
N ARG A 198 3.31 -44.92 30.16
CA ARG A 198 4.32 -45.98 30.38
C ARG A 198 4.55 -46.23 31.88
N ARG A 199 4.56 -45.18 32.72
CA ARG A 199 4.77 -45.31 34.18
C ARG A 199 3.57 -45.96 34.87
N ARG A 200 2.34 -45.60 34.49
CA ARG A 200 1.12 -46.25 34.98
C ARG A 200 1.08 -47.72 34.55
N GLY A 201 1.33 -48.01 33.28
CA GLY A 201 1.44 -49.41 32.82
C GLY A 201 2.49 -50.22 33.59
N ALA A 202 3.63 -49.62 33.94
CA ALA A 202 4.65 -50.27 34.78
C ALA A 202 4.25 -50.39 36.26
N GLU A 203 3.43 -49.47 36.79
CA GLU A 203 2.83 -49.55 38.13
C GLU A 203 1.77 -50.66 38.17
N ASP A 204 0.86 -50.70 37.19
CA ASP A 204 -0.18 -51.72 37.01
C ASP A 204 0.45 -53.11 36.83
N GLU A 205 1.44 -53.27 35.94
CA GLU A 205 2.20 -54.52 35.79
C GLU A 205 2.93 -54.93 37.08
N ALA A 206 3.39 -53.98 37.90
CA ALA A 206 4.03 -54.28 39.17
C ALA A 206 3.03 -54.72 40.24
N VAL A 207 1.81 -54.17 40.22
CA VAL A 207 0.68 -54.63 41.04
C VAL A 207 0.26 -56.03 40.60
N ASP A 208 0.06 -56.28 39.31
CA ASP A 208 -0.27 -57.60 38.77
C ASP A 208 0.80 -58.63 39.12
N ARG A 209 2.09 -58.31 38.91
CA ARG A 209 3.21 -59.17 39.33
C ARG A 209 3.22 -59.44 40.84
N HIS A 210 2.79 -58.48 41.67
CA HIS A 210 2.68 -58.67 43.12
C HIS A 210 1.49 -59.57 43.49
N VAL A 211 0.33 -59.39 42.85
CA VAL A 211 -0.83 -60.28 42.98
C VAL A 211 -0.44 -61.70 42.58
N ASP A 212 0.19 -61.87 41.43
CA ASP A 212 0.67 -63.17 40.94
C ASP A 212 1.65 -63.82 41.92
N ASP A 213 2.60 -63.07 42.49
CA ASP A 213 3.52 -63.59 43.50
C ASP A 213 2.86 -63.89 44.85
N THR A 214 1.80 -63.20 45.26
CA THR A 214 1.01 -63.58 46.46
C THR A 214 0.18 -64.84 46.20
N VAL A 215 -0.44 -64.97 45.03
CA VAL A 215 -1.14 -66.20 44.59
C VAL A 215 -0.17 -67.38 44.53
N ARG A 216 1.03 -67.21 43.95
CA ARG A 216 2.09 -68.24 43.93
C ARG A 216 2.56 -68.62 45.35
N LYS A 217 2.66 -67.66 46.28
CA LYS A 217 3.03 -67.91 47.69
C LYS A 217 1.94 -68.69 48.42
N GLU A 218 0.68 -68.28 48.31
CA GLU A 218 -0.44 -68.99 48.94
C GLU A 218 -0.71 -70.35 48.30
N LEU A 219 -0.55 -70.51 46.98
CA LEU A 219 -0.63 -71.83 46.32
C LEU A 219 0.51 -72.76 46.78
N ARG A 220 1.73 -72.24 47.00
CA ARG A 220 2.84 -73.00 47.61
C ARG A 220 2.54 -73.37 49.07
N ARG A 221 1.96 -72.46 49.85
CA ARG A 221 1.54 -72.71 51.24
C ARG A 221 0.42 -73.76 51.32
N GLN A 222 -0.56 -73.68 50.43
CA GLN A 222 -1.66 -74.64 50.32
C GLN A 222 -1.17 -76.01 49.85
N SER A 223 -0.29 -76.09 48.84
CA SER A 223 0.28 -77.38 48.40
C SER A 223 1.24 -77.99 49.44
N GLN A 224 1.98 -77.18 50.20
CA GLN A 224 2.71 -77.65 51.38
C GLN A 224 1.76 -78.16 52.48
N HIS A 225 0.65 -77.47 52.73
CA HIS A 225 -0.35 -77.89 53.72
C HIS A 225 -1.08 -79.18 53.30
N LEU A 226 -1.47 -79.31 52.04
CA LEU A 226 -2.00 -80.55 51.47
C LEU A 226 -0.96 -81.67 51.62
N ALA A 227 0.30 -81.43 51.27
CA ALA A 227 1.35 -82.42 51.46
C ALA A 227 1.64 -82.76 52.95
N THR A 228 1.32 -81.90 53.92
CA THR A 228 1.37 -82.29 55.35
C THR A 228 0.12 -83.07 55.76
N LEU A 229 -1.07 -82.71 55.25
CA LEU A 229 -2.29 -83.51 55.44
C LEU A 229 -2.18 -84.90 54.81
N ASP A 230 -1.59 -85.03 53.61
CA ASP A 230 -1.35 -86.31 52.93
C ASP A 230 -0.35 -87.18 53.71
N ARG A 231 0.72 -86.59 54.27
CA ARG A 231 1.64 -87.31 55.16
C ARG A 231 0.96 -87.76 56.45
N ASN A 232 0.16 -86.90 57.07
CA ASN A 232 -0.58 -87.23 58.29
C ASN A 232 -1.68 -88.27 58.01
N HIS A 233 -2.31 -88.22 56.84
CA HIS A 233 -3.29 -89.21 56.41
C HIS A 233 -2.60 -90.55 56.10
N ALA A 234 -1.42 -90.53 55.47
CA ALA A 234 -0.60 -91.73 55.28
C ALA A 234 -0.12 -92.32 56.62
N SER A 235 0.28 -91.49 57.60
CA SER A 235 0.69 -91.98 58.92
C SER A 235 -0.49 -92.56 59.69
N LEU A 236 -1.65 -91.88 59.70
CA LEU A 236 -2.90 -92.41 60.25
C LEU A 236 -3.38 -93.68 59.52
N GLN A 237 -3.16 -93.79 58.21
CA GLN A 237 -3.41 -95.03 57.48
C GLN A 237 -2.46 -96.15 57.90
N SER A 238 -1.16 -95.88 58.08
CA SER A 238 -0.22 -96.88 58.61
C SER A 238 -0.54 -97.24 60.06
N GLU A 239 -0.95 -96.30 60.92
CA GLU A 239 -1.42 -96.57 62.28
C GLU A 239 -2.70 -97.41 62.27
N VAL A 240 -3.66 -97.15 61.38
CA VAL A 240 -4.87 -97.97 61.21
C VAL A 240 -4.54 -99.35 60.65
N ILE A 241 -3.55 -99.48 59.77
CA ILE A 241 -3.06 -100.78 59.27
C ILE A 241 -2.34 -101.53 60.40
N GLU A 242 -1.47 -100.88 61.17
CA GLU A 242 -0.79 -101.44 62.34
C GLU A 242 -1.77 -101.82 63.44
N LEU A 243 -2.80 -101.01 63.73
CA LEU A 243 -3.82 -101.35 64.72
C LEU A 243 -4.69 -102.50 64.23
N ARG A 244 -5.06 -102.54 62.93
CA ARG A 244 -5.72 -103.71 62.34
C ARG A 244 -4.83 -104.95 62.34
N GLN A 245 -3.52 -104.80 62.17
CA GLN A 245 -2.56 -105.88 62.25
C GLN A 245 -2.39 -106.36 63.69
N LYS A 246 -2.20 -105.46 64.66
CA LYS A 246 -2.16 -105.76 66.10
C LYS A 246 -3.48 -106.36 66.60
N CYS A 247 -4.63 -105.98 66.05
CA CYS A 247 -5.90 -106.66 66.30
C CYS A 247 -5.96 -108.05 65.66
N ARG A 248 -5.44 -108.24 64.44
CA ARG A 248 -5.33 -109.59 63.83
C ARG A 248 -4.33 -110.48 64.55
N GLU A 249 -3.23 -109.91 65.04
CA GLU A 249 -2.19 -110.57 65.83
C GLU A 249 -2.69 -110.85 67.24
N ALA A 250 -3.51 -109.98 67.84
CA ALA A 250 -4.25 -110.26 69.05
C ALA A 250 -5.27 -111.38 68.80
N ASP A 251 -6.16 -111.29 67.80
CA ASP A 251 -7.12 -112.34 67.45
C ASP A 251 -6.44 -113.67 67.07
N ALA A 252 -5.24 -113.62 66.48
CA ALA A 252 -4.43 -114.77 66.13
C ALA A 252 -3.65 -115.31 67.33
N ALA A 253 -3.24 -114.47 68.29
CA ALA A 253 -2.69 -114.87 69.57
C ALA A 253 -3.79 -115.38 70.51
N ASP A 254 -5.03 -114.95 70.35
CA ASP A 254 -6.21 -115.40 71.09
C ASP A 254 -6.72 -116.73 70.51
N ARG A 255 -6.70 -116.87 69.18
CA ARG A 255 -6.89 -118.16 68.49
C ARG A 255 -5.75 -119.11 68.80
N ALA A 256 -4.50 -118.68 68.69
CA ALA A 256 -3.34 -119.47 69.09
C ALA A 256 -3.32 -119.74 70.60
N ALA A 257 -3.87 -118.90 71.48
CA ALA A 257 -4.02 -119.21 72.90
C ALA A 257 -5.12 -120.24 73.14
N LYS A 258 -6.21 -120.21 72.36
CA LYS A 258 -7.27 -121.24 72.39
C LYS A 258 -6.84 -122.54 71.71
N GLU A 259 -5.92 -122.45 70.75
CA GLU A 259 -5.29 -123.58 70.05
C GLU A 259 -4.03 -124.07 70.77
N ILE A 260 -3.40 -123.28 71.64
CA ILE A 260 -2.38 -123.69 72.62
C ILE A 260 -3.08 -124.15 73.91
N GLU A 261 -4.30 -123.73 74.22
CA GLU A 261 -5.10 -124.40 75.25
C GLU A 261 -5.57 -125.76 74.75
N ARG A 262 -6.09 -125.84 73.51
CA ARG A 262 -6.43 -127.12 72.89
C ARG A 262 -5.18 -127.97 72.71
N THR A 263 -4.13 -127.46 72.07
CA THR A 263 -2.89 -128.23 71.91
C THR A 263 -2.07 -128.35 73.18
N LEU A 264 -2.29 -127.67 74.31
CA LEU A 264 -1.74 -128.10 75.60
C LEU A 264 -2.61 -129.18 76.23
N LYS A 265 -3.93 -129.21 76.01
CA LYS A 265 -4.76 -130.37 76.38
C LYS A 265 -4.40 -131.58 75.50
N GLU A 266 -4.17 -131.36 74.21
CA GLU A 266 -3.74 -132.33 73.21
C GLU A 266 -2.22 -132.62 73.24
N GLN A 267 -1.33 -131.79 73.82
CA GLN A 267 0.12 -132.01 74.00
C GLN A 267 0.52 -132.31 75.44
N ILE A 268 -0.37 -132.17 76.42
CA ILE A 268 -0.35 -133.11 77.55
C ILE A 268 -0.56 -134.49 76.92
N ARG A 269 -1.68 -134.67 76.20
CA ARG A 269 -2.03 -135.90 75.48
C ARG A 269 -1.11 -136.33 74.31
N THR A 270 -0.17 -135.49 73.85
CA THR A 270 0.75 -135.80 72.73
C THR A 270 2.19 -135.33 72.89
N LEU A 271 2.61 -134.73 74.02
CA LEU A 271 3.96 -135.00 74.53
C LEU A 271 3.98 -136.36 75.24
N GLU A 272 2.82 -136.82 75.72
CA GLU A 272 2.52 -138.25 75.99
C GLU A 272 2.68 -139.17 74.74
N LEU A 273 2.70 -138.65 73.50
CA LEU A 273 2.70 -139.49 72.27
C LEU A 273 3.66 -139.07 71.13
N GLN A 274 4.18 -137.84 71.07
CA GLN A 274 4.93 -137.30 69.92
C GLN A 274 6.18 -136.47 70.28
N LEU A 275 6.72 -136.73 71.45
CA LEU A 275 8.19 -136.87 71.59
C LEU A 275 8.75 -137.87 70.54
N GLU A 276 7.92 -138.80 70.05
CA GLU A 276 8.24 -139.84 69.07
C GLU A 276 8.63 -139.38 67.65
N ARG A 277 8.14 -138.24 67.10
CA ARG A 277 8.35 -137.88 65.68
C ARG A 277 8.59 -136.38 65.44
N ALA A 278 9.82 -135.94 65.69
CA ALA A 278 10.35 -134.71 65.11
C ALA A 278 10.64 -134.83 63.59
N ARG A 279 11.03 -133.69 62.98
CA ARG A 279 11.70 -133.48 61.67
C ARG A 279 10.80 -133.21 60.43
N ARG A 280 11.38 -132.37 59.56
CA ARG A 280 11.19 -132.13 58.11
C ARG A 280 10.16 -131.10 57.61
N ASP A 281 10.42 -130.27 56.58
CA ASP A 281 11.63 -129.57 56.01
C ASP A 281 11.17 -128.69 54.78
N MET A 282 11.78 -127.50 54.50
CA MET A 282 11.81 -126.69 53.22
C MET A 282 10.54 -125.98 52.60
N ASP A 283 10.55 -125.13 51.52
CA ASP A 283 11.31 -123.87 51.07
C ASP A 283 11.33 -123.52 49.49
N SER A 284 11.54 -122.23 49.02
CA SER A 284 11.99 -121.61 47.64
C SER A 284 11.00 -121.10 46.47
N LEU A 285 11.23 -120.33 45.32
CA LEU A 285 12.12 -119.22 44.72
C LEU A 285 11.72 -118.65 43.23
N THR A 286 12.34 -117.56 42.62
CA THR A 286 12.64 -117.17 41.11
C THR A 286 12.26 -115.76 40.35
N GLN A 287 12.91 -115.27 39.19
CA GLN A 287 13.16 -113.79 38.68
C GLN A 287 13.63 -113.37 37.13
N ASN A 288 13.54 -112.07 36.57
CA ASN A 288 14.32 -111.23 35.43
C ASN A 288 13.65 -110.63 34.06
N PHE A 289 14.05 -109.71 33.03
CA PHE A 289 15.07 -108.64 32.47
C PHE A 289 14.59 -107.80 31.12
N SER A 290 15.14 -106.84 30.21
CA SER A 290 16.35 -105.89 29.83
C SER A 290 16.19 -104.59 28.79
N SER A 291 17.07 -104.18 27.75
CA SER A 291 17.29 -102.75 27.10
C SER A 291 18.03 -102.42 25.65
N THR A 292 18.00 -101.20 24.91
CA THR A 292 18.85 -100.67 23.67
C THR A 292 18.73 -99.13 23.06
N SER A 293 19.59 -98.49 22.13
CA SER A 293 19.59 -97.05 21.49
C SER A 293 20.38 -96.63 20.08
N ILE A 294 20.54 -95.32 19.55
CA ILE A 294 21.01 -94.81 18.11
C ILE A 294 21.83 -93.40 17.82
N SER A 295 21.92 -92.72 16.57
CA SER A 295 22.99 -91.71 15.97
C SER A 295 22.70 -90.42 14.96
N SER A 296 23.66 -89.74 14.17
CA SER A 296 23.61 -88.33 13.46
C SER A 296 24.49 -87.88 12.17
N GLU A 297 24.26 -86.71 11.45
CA GLU A 297 25.24 -85.99 10.49
C GLU A 297 25.23 -84.41 10.28
N ASP A 298 24.12 -83.62 10.36
CA ASP A 298 23.91 -82.21 9.85
C ASP A 298 24.85 -81.01 10.22
N THR A 299 26.06 -81.23 10.73
CA THR A 299 26.75 -80.27 11.62
C THR A 299 27.51 -79.10 10.98
N VAL A 300 28.02 -79.23 9.75
CA VAL A 300 29.10 -78.35 9.23
C VAL A 300 28.59 -77.01 8.68
N THR A 301 27.45 -76.99 7.98
CA THR A 301 26.93 -75.77 7.31
C THR A 301 26.49 -74.68 8.30
N LEU A 302 26.17 -75.05 9.54
CA LEU A 302 25.81 -74.16 10.63
C LEU A 302 26.99 -73.27 11.07
N GLN A 303 28.23 -73.78 11.02
CA GLN A 303 29.41 -73.13 11.61
C GLN A 303 29.75 -71.79 10.94
N ASN A 304 29.66 -71.72 9.60
CA ASN A 304 30.04 -70.50 8.85
C ASN A 304 29.00 -69.37 8.94
N ARG A 305 27.74 -69.66 9.28
CA ARG A 305 26.74 -68.61 9.60
C ARG A 305 26.92 -68.09 11.03
N LEU A 306 27.35 -68.97 11.94
CA LEU A 306 27.55 -68.66 13.35
C LEU A 306 28.68 -67.64 13.57
N SER A 307 29.76 -67.70 12.79
CA SER A 307 30.90 -66.76 12.91
C SER A 307 30.59 -65.32 12.44
N ALA A 308 29.79 -65.16 11.38
CA ALA A 308 29.33 -63.84 10.94
C ALA A 308 28.34 -63.22 11.94
N LEU A 309 27.44 -64.05 12.51
CA LEU A 309 26.53 -63.63 13.58
C LEU A 309 27.30 -63.26 14.85
N SER A 310 28.33 -64.00 15.25
CA SER A 310 29.10 -63.70 16.47
C SER A 310 29.84 -62.37 16.41
N ALA A 311 30.31 -61.94 15.24
CA ALA A 311 30.98 -60.63 15.07
C ALA A 311 30.00 -59.44 15.24
N LEU A 312 28.81 -59.52 14.65
CA LEU A 312 27.77 -58.50 14.85
C LEU A 312 27.21 -58.54 16.29
N HIS A 313 27.06 -59.73 16.86
CA HIS A 313 26.66 -59.89 18.27
C HIS A 313 27.68 -59.26 19.22
N GLN A 314 28.99 -59.48 19.02
CA GLN A 314 30.04 -58.85 19.82
C GLN A 314 29.95 -57.33 19.83
N LYS A 315 29.75 -56.69 18.67
CA LYS A 315 29.57 -55.23 18.64
C LYS A 315 28.29 -54.80 19.38
N ALA A 316 27.16 -55.46 19.11
CA ALA A 316 25.90 -55.15 19.79
C ALA A 316 26.01 -55.33 21.32
N THR A 317 26.77 -56.32 21.80
CA THR A 317 27.03 -56.48 23.25
C THR A 317 27.95 -55.41 23.83
N GLN A 318 28.84 -54.80 23.04
CA GLN A 318 29.66 -53.67 23.50
C GLN A 318 28.79 -52.41 23.64
N ASP A 319 28.03 -52.06 22.60
CA ASP A 319 27.10 -50.93 22.61
C ASP A 319 26.06 -51.07 23.76
N LEU A 320 25.58 -52.29 24.04
CA LEU A 320 24.71 -52.58 25.19
C LEU A 320 25.41 -52.42 26.55
N VAL A 321 26.62 -52.96 26.74
CA VAL A 321 27.36 -52.84 28.00
C VAL A 321 27.67 -51.38 28.35
N GLU A 322 27.97 -50.54 27.35
CA GLU A 322 28.12 -49.10 27.57
C GLU A 322 26.82 -48.46 28.06
N LYS A 323 25.68 -48.72 27.40
CA LYS A 323 24.36 -48.20 27.83
C LYS A 323 23.92 -48.76 29.19
N ASP A 324 24.18 -50.03 29.49
CA ASP A 324 23.90 -50.63 30.80
C ASP A 324 24.72 -49.96 31.91
N SER A 325 25.98 -49.55 31.63
CA SER A 325 26.79 -48.80 32.59
C SER A 325 26.27 -47.38 32.85
N GLU A 326 25.80 -46.68 31.81
CA GLU A 326 25.13 -45.38 31.95
C GLU A 326 23.83 -45.51 32.76
N LEU A 327 23.03 -46.54 32.47
CA LEU A 327 21.79 -46.84 33.20
C LEU A 327 22.05 -47.19 34.66
N GLN A 328 23.10 -47.95 34.98
CA GLN A 328 23.50 -48.24 36.36
C GLN A 328 23.86 -46.96 37.12
N VAL A 329 24.69 -46.08 36.55
CA VAL A 329 25.05 -44.79 37.19
C VAL A 329 23.83 -43.87 37.38
N LEU A 330 22.86 -43.90 36.47
CA LEU A 330 21.60 -43.16 36.63
C LEU A 330 20.67 -43.79 37.69
N GLN A 331 20.60 -45.12 37.75
CA GLN A 331 19.85 -45.85 38.79
C GLN A 331 20.47 -45.63 40.18
N GLU A 332 21.80 -45.68 40.31
CA GLU A 332 22.51 -45.36 41.55
C GLU A 332 22.20 -43.95 42.05
N ARG A 333 22.26 -42.94 41.18
CA ARG A 333 21.89 -41.55 41.52
C ARG A 333 20.41 -41.43 41.89
N PHE A 334 19.50 -42.08 41.16
CA PHE A 334 18.08 -42.06 41.49
C PHE A 334 17.81 -42.71 42.86
N ASN A 335 18.47 -43.84 43.13
CA ASN A 335 18.43 -44.51 44.42
C ASN A 335 19.05 -43.65 45.52
N GLU A 336 20.13 -42.91 45.28
CA GLU A 336 20.70 -41.94 46.24
C GLU A 336 19.69 -40.84 46.57
N TYR A 337 19.05 -40.24 45.57
CA TYR A 337 18.00 -39.22 45.79
C TYR A 337 16.78 -39.80 46.51
N GLN A 338 16.34 -41.02 46.20
CA GLN A 338 15.24 -41.67 46.93
C GLN A 338 15.63 -42.03 48.36
N MET A 339 16.82 -42.58 48.60
CA MET A 339 17.33 -42.88 49.94
C MET A 339 17.51 -41.60 50.77
N ARG A 340 17.97 -40.50 50.17
CA ARG A 340 18.11 -39.21 50.84
C ARG A 340 16.75 -38.57 51.16
N SER A 341 15.79 -38.68 50.23
CA SER A 341 14.40 -38.21 50.43
C SER A 341 13.69 -39.01 51.52
N THR A 342 13.72 -40.34 51.43
CA THR A 342 13.12 -41.23 52.45
C THR A 342 13.83 -41.12 53.80
N ALA A 343 15.16 -40.98 53.86
CA ALA A 343 15.87 -40.69 55.11
C ALA A 343 15.45 -39.35 55.72
N SER A 344 15.25 -38.31 54.90
CA SER A 344 14.72 -37.01 55.37
C SER A 344 13.32 -37.18 55.93
N ILE A 345 12.40 -37.80 55.19
CA ILE A 345 11.01 -38.08 55.62
C ILE A 345 10.99 -38.92 56.90
N LEU A 346 11.80 -39.98 57.01
CA LEU A 346 11.89 -40.81 58.21
C LEU A 346 12.49 -40.05 59.40
N SER A 347 13.41 -39.11 59.17
CA SER A 347 13.94 -38.26 60.25
C SER A 347 12.89 -37.25 60.76
N PHE A 348 12.07 -36.69 59.86
CA PHE A 348 10.94 -35.84 60.24
C PHE A 348 9.83 -36.64 60.93
N SER A 349 9.49 -37.85 60.44
CA SER A 349 8.53 -38.75 61.10
C SER A 349 8.98 -39.12 62.50
N LYS A 350 10.22 -39.61 62.66
CA LYS A 350 10.78 -39.94 63.98
C LYS A 350 10.75 -38.74 64.93
N ARG A 351 11.08 -37.54 64.45
CA ARG A 351 11.08 -36.33 65.27
C ARG A 351 9.66 -35.84 65.62
N ALA A 352 8.68 -36.07 64.76
CA ALA A 352 7.26 -35.85 65.07
C ALA A 352 6.75 -36.89 66.08
N GLU A 353 7.09 -38.17 65.93
CA GLU A 353 6.79 -39.24 66.88
C GLU A 353 7.49 -39.04 68.24
N GLU A 354 8.69 -38.46 68.25
CA GLU A 354 9.43 -38.06 69.46
C GLU A 354 8.70 -36.93 70.17
N ALA A 355 8.36 -35.84 69.46
CA ALA A 355 7.57 -34.75 70.01
C ALA A 355 6.17 -35.21 70.49
N GLU A 356 5.51 -36.14 69.79
CA GLU A 356 4.26 -36.75 70.25
C GLU A 356 4.46 -37.63 71.49
N ARG A 357 5.54 -38.41 71.57
CA ARG A 357 5.87 -39.22 72.76
C ARG A 357 6.18 -38.34 73.96
N GLU A 358 6.95 -37.27 73.78
CA GLU A 358 7.23 -36.26 74.81
C GLU A 358 5.94 -35.56 75.26
N LEU A 359 5.07 -35.14 74.33
CA LEU A 359 3.78 -34.54 74.66
C LEU A 359 2.82 -35.50 75.38
N ARG A 360 2.83 -36.79 75.01
CA ARG A 360 2.06 -37.84 75.70
C ARG A 360 2.61 -38.09 77.10
N TRP A 361 3.93 -38.25 77.27
CA TRP A 361 4.56 -38.42 78.58
C TRP A 361 4.40 -37.20 79.49
N ALA A 362 4.43 -35.97 78.95
CA ALA A 362 4.13 -34.77 79.71
C ALA A 362 2.67 -34.75 80.20
N LYS A 363 1.71 -35.12 79.32
CA LYS A 363 0.28 -35.21 79.68
C LYS A 363 -0.01 -36.35 80.67
N GLU A 364 0.56 -37.53 80.46
CA GLU A 364 0.43 -38.68 81.36
C GLU A 364 1.12 -38.45 82.69
N GLY A 365 2.33 -37.89 82.69
CA GLY A 365 3.08 -37.48 83.88
C GLY A 365 2.31 -36.46 84.71
N ARG A 366 1.78 -35.41 84.07
CA ARG A 366 0.89 -34.44 84.70
C ARG A 366 -0.37 -35.08 85.29
N MET A 367 -1.12 -35.89 84.51
CA MET A 367 -2.31 -36.60 85.00
C MET A 367 -1.98 -37.58 86.15
N SER A 368 -0.77 -38.15 86.14
CA SER A 368 -0.27 -39.03 87.19
C SER A 368 0.09 -38.25 88.47
N ALA A 369 0.71 -37.08 88.34
CA ALA A 369 1.01 -36.18 89.45
C ALA A 369 -0.26 -35.58 90.08
N GLU A 370 -1.19 -35.07 89.26
CA GLU A 370 -2.50 -34.56 89.71
C GLU A 370 -3.30 -35.64 90.45
N ARG A 371 -3.25 -36.91 90.02
CA ARG A 371 -3.86 -38.05 90.76
C ARG A 371 -3.15 -38.34 92.09
N ARG A 372 -1.82 -38.31 92.15
CA ARG A 372 -1.08 -38.50 93.42
C ARG A 372 -1.38 -37.37 94.41
N GLU A 373 -1.46 -36.14 93.93
CA GLU A 373 -1.86 -34.99 94.75
C GLU A 373 -3.30 -35.16 95.29
N GLN A 374 -4.25 -35.56 94.45
CA GLN A 374 -5.63 -35.83 94.87
C GLN A 374 -5.72 -36.94 95.93
N MET A 375 -4.99 -38.04 95.76
CA MET A 375 -4.95 -39.14 96.74
C MET A 375 -4.33 -38.68 98.07
N ALA A 376 -3.18 -37.98 98.04
CA ALA A 376 -2.53 -37.49 99.25
C ALA A 376 -3.37 -36.43 100.00
N ARG A 377 -4.09 -35.56 99.28
CA ARG A 377 -5.09 -34.64 99.87
C ARG A 377 -6.24 -35.41 100.51
N ALA A 378 -6.78 -36.43 99.84
CA ALA A 378 -7.85 -37.27 100.39
C ALA A 378 -7.41 -38.05 101.65
N GLU A 379 -6.15 -38.50 101.70
CA GLU A 379 -5.57 -39.11 102.92
C GLU A 379 -5.42 -38.08 104.06
N ILE A 380 -4.96 -36.85 103.79
CA ILE A 380 -4.91 -35.76 104.77
C ILE A 380 -6.31 -35.47 105.33
N ASP A 381 -7.30 -35.30 104.45
CA ASP A 381 -8.66 -34.96 104.88
C ASP A 381 -9.35 -36.12 105.60
N ALA A 382 -9.09 -37.38 105.24
CA ALA A 382 -9.54 -38.56 105.99
C ALA A 382 -8.89 -38.65 107.38
N LEU A 383 -7.59 -38.37 107.50
CA LEU A 383 -6.89 -38.35 108.79
C LEU A 383 -7.32 -37.17 109.68
N ARG A 384 -7.70 -36.03 109.10
CA ARG A 384 -8.30 -34.88 109.81
C ARG A 384 -9.75 -35.12 110.21
N ALA A 385 -10.50 -35.92 109.46
CA ALA A 385 -11.88 -36.28 109.76
C ALA A 385 -12.02 -37.37 110.84
N LEU A 386 -10.94 -38.08 111.18
CA LEU A 386 -10.94 -39.11 112.21
C LEU A 386 -11.04 -38.47 113.62
N PRO A 387 -12.06 -38.78 114.44
CA PRO A 387 -12.20 -38.20 115.76
C PRO A 387 -11.10 -38.71 116.70
N ALA A 388 -10.42 -37.79 117.39
CA ALA A 388 -9.21 -38.03 118.19
C ALA A 388 -9.43 -38.79 119.52
N GLY A 389 -10.41 -39.71 119.58
CA GLY A 389 -10.82 -40.41 120.80
C GLY A 389 -10.87 -41.94 120.73
N ASP A 390 -10.85 -42.57 119.55
CA ASP A 390 -11.19 -44.00 119.40
C ASP A 390 -10.23 -44.81 118.50
N SER A 391 -8.94 -44.46 118.48
CA SER A 391 -7.90 -45.36 117.98
C SER A 391 -6.59 -45.15 118.74
N GLY A 392 -5.91 -46.24 119.11
CA GLY A 392 -4.73 -46.23 119.98
C GLY A 392 -3.41 -45.78 119.32
N VAL A 393 -3.47 -44.88 118.35
CA VAL A 393 -2.31 -44.26 117.69
C VAL A 393 -2.08 -42.89 118.31
N SER A 394 -0.82 -42.53 118.60
CA SER A 394 -0.51 -41.23 119.21
C SER A 394 -0.95 -40.09 118.31
N THR A 395 -1.64 -39.09 118.87
CA THR A 395 -2.05 -37.88 118.14
C THR A 395 -0.84 -37.10 117.60
N ALA A 396 0.34 -37.23 118.24
CA ALA A 396 1.60 -36.67 117.76
C ALA A 396 2.09 -37.36 116.47
N ASP A 397 1.92 -38.69 116.35
CA ASP A 397 2.34 -39.44 115.16
C ASP A 397 1.42 -39.13 113.97
N SER A 398 0.12 -39.02 114.22
CA SER A 398 -0.86 -38.56 113.23
C SER A 398 -0.57 -37.13 112.77
N ALA A 399 -0.26 -36.21 113.68
CA ALA A 399 0.12 -34.84 113.33
C ALA A 399 1.43 -34.77 112.52
N GLY A 400 2.45 -35.55 112.90
CA GLY A 400 3.70 -35.66 112.14
C GLY A 400 3.50 -36.24 110.74
N ARG A 401 2.62 -37.23 110.60
CA ARG A 401 2.28 -37.83 109.29
C ARG A 401 1.44 -36.90 108.42
N ILE A 402 0.51 -36.14 109.00
CA ILE A 402 -0.23 -35.07 108.29
C ILE A 402 0.76 -34.02 107.79
N ALA A 403 1.66 -33.50 108.64
CA ALA A 403 2.67 -32.52 108.23
C ALA A 403 3.59 -33.05 107.11
N HIS A 404 3.99 -34.33 107.17
CA HIS A 404 4.75 -34.94 106.07
C HIS A 404 3.95 -35.00 104.77
N LEU A 405 2.70 -35.49 104.80
CA LEU A 405 1.82 -35.52 103.63
C LEU A 405 1.54 -34.11 103.08
N GLU A 406 1.40 -33.10 103.93
CA GLU A 406 1.26 -31.70 103.53
C GLU A 406 2.49 -31.20 102.77
N THR A 407 3.71 -31.47 103.26
CA THR A 407 4.95 -31.14 102.50
C THR A 407 5.02 -31.87 101.16
N LEU A 408 4.50 -33.11 101.09
CA LEU A 408 4.54 -33.97 99.90
C LEU A 408 3.52 -33.53 98.83
N VAL A 409 2.31 -33.13 99.27
CA VAL A 409 1.32 -32.43 98.43
C VAL A 409 1.91 -31.12 97.92
N GLU A 410 2.62 -30.36 98.76
CA GLU A 410 3.22 -29.09 98.35
C GLU A 410 4.41 -29.27 97.38
N THR A 411 5.15 -30.39 97.43
CA THR A 411 6.13 -30.73 96.39
C THR A 411 5.45 -31.15 95.08
N PHE A 412 4.45 -32.03 95.10
CA PHE A 412 3.70 -32.41 93.89
C PHE A 412 3.01 -31.21 93.24
N ARG A 413 2.49 -30.28 94.05
CA ARG A 413 1.93 -29.02 93.55
C ARG A 413 2.98 -28.17 92.82
N ARG A 414 4.18 -28.02 93.39
CA ARG A 414 5.30 -27.31 92.73
C ARG A 414 5.70 -27.98 91.41
N GLU A 415 5.72 -29.32 91.36
CA GLU A 415 6.01 -30.08 90.14
C GLU A 415 4.91 -29.93 89.07
N VAL A 416 3.63 -29.98 89.45
CA VAL A 416 2.49 -29.74 88.54
C VAL A 416 2.50 -28.29 88.04
N GLU A 417 2.73 -27.30 88.91
CA GLU A 417 2.89 -25.91 88.49
C GLU A 417 4.16 -25.70 87.63
N GLY A 418 5.21 -26.49 87.81
CA GLY A 418 6.40 -26.53 86.95
C GLY A 418 6.06 -27.02 85.54
N MET A 419 5.53 -28.25 85.44
CA MET A 419 5.09 -28.82 84.16
C MET A 419 4.03 -27.96 83.43
N GLN A 420 3.19 -27.22 84.17
CA GLN A 420 2.25 -26.26 83.58
C GLN A 420 2.94 -24.99 83.04
N ARG A 421 4.06 -24.54 83.61
CA ARG A 421 4.88 -23.45 83.04
C ARG A 421 5.60 -23.95 81.79
N ASP A 422 6.25 -25.12 81.86
CA ASP A 422 6.99 -25.69 80.73
C ASP A 422 6.08 -25.99 79.52
N SER A 423 4.89 -26.57 79.76
CA SER A 423 3.89 -26.79 78.70
C SER A 423 3.42 -25.48 78.06
N ARG A 424 3.24 -24.42 78.86
CA ARG A 424 2.88 -23.08 78.34
C ARG A 424 4.02 -22.46 77.57
N GLU A 425 5.27 -22.55 78.04
CA GLU A 425 6.41 -22.05 77.27
C GLU A 425 6.57 -22.78 75.93
N VAL A 426 6.26 -24.08 75.84
CA VAL A 426 6.25 -24.82 74.57
C VAL A 426 5.08 -24.36 73.68
N GLU A 427 3.88 -24.21 74.21
CA GLU A 427 2.70 -23.68 73.49
C GLU A 427 2.92 -22.23 73.00
N ASP A 428 3.54 -21.37 73.82
CA ASP A 428 3.93 -19.99 73.51
C ASP A 428 5.00 -19.95 72.41
N ARG A 429 6.03 -20.81 72.47
CA ARG A 429 7.05 -20.90 71.40
C ARG A 429 6.46 -21.40 70.07
N ILE A 430 5.47 -22.29 70.11
CA ILE A 430 4.76 -22.78 68.92
C ILE A 430 3.88 -21.67 68.33
N THR A 431 3.09 -20.98 69.16
CA THR A 431 2.19 -19.90 68.71
C THR A 431 2.93 -18.63 68.27
N GLN A 432 4.12 -18.36 68.82
CA GLN A 432 5.05 -17.32 68.34
C GLN A 432 5.79 -17.70 67.04
N GLY A 433 5.47 -18.84 66.42
CA GLY A 433 5.98 -19.23 65.11
C GLY A 433 7.42 -19.73 65.10
N ALA A 434 7.98 -20.11 66.25
CA ALA A 434 9.33 -20.70 66.31
C ALA A 434 9.37 -22.18 65.85
N GLY A 435 8.21 -22.79 65.59
CA GLY A 435 8.08 -24.22 65.24
C GLY A 435 8.42 -24.57 63.79
N LEU A 436 7.76 -23.94 62.80
CA LEU A 436 7.83 -24.34 61.38
C LEU A 436 8.20 -23.21 60.41
N VAL A 437 7.55 -22.04 60.50
CA VAL A 437 7.82 -20.86 59.67
C VAL A 437 7.66 -19.60 60.53
N LYS A 438 8.59 -18.64 60.41
CA LYS A 438 8.53 -17.37 61.13
C LYS A 438 7.31 -16.56 60.71
N ALA A 439 6.51 -16.09 61.67
CA ALA A 439 5.31 -15.30 61.40
C ALA A 439 5.57 -14.03 60.58
N SER A 440 6.73 -13.39 60.71
CA SER A 440 7.08 -12.20 59.90
C SER A 440 7.11 -12.51 58.40
N LEU A 441 7.67 -13.66 58.00
CA LEU A 441 7.77 -14.06 56.59
C LEU A 441 6.40 -14.38 55.98
N LEU A 442 5.43 -14.78 56.80
CA LEU A 442 4.04 -14.95 56.36
C LEU A 442 3.38 -13.58 56.11
N SER A 443 3.50 -12.65 57.07
CA SER A 443 2.99 -11.27 56.95
C SER A 443 3.60 -10.53 55.76
N GLU A 444 4.92 -10.65 55.56
CA GLU A 444 5.64 -10.07 54.42
C GLU A 444 5.13 -10.63 53.07
N ALA A 445 4.76 -11.91 53.02
CA ALA A 445 4.18 -12.52 51.83
C ALA A 445 2.74 -12.07 51.59
N GLU A 446 1.89 -12.05 52.63
CA GLU A 446 0.50 -11.57 52.56
C GLU A 446 0.43 -10.10 52.13
N GLU A 447 1.30 -9.23 52.69
CA GLU A 447 1.42 -7.84 52.27
C GLU A 447 1.85 -7.71 50.81
N ARG A 448 2.80 -8.53 50.33
CA ARG A 448 3.25 -8.45 48.93
C ARG A 448 2.21 -9.01 47.95
N ILE A 449 1.45 -10.05 48.32
CA ILE A 449 0.30 -10.53 47.54
C ILE A 449 -0.74 -9.41 47.45
N GLY A 450 -1.15 -8.82 48.58
CA GLY A 450 -2.12 -7.72 48.59
C GLY A 450 -1.63 -6.45 47.87
N GLN A 451 -0.32 -6.24 47.72
CA GLN A 451 0.24 -5.19 46.84
C GLN A 451 0.09 -5.56 45.36
N LEU A 452 0.47 -6.78 44.98
CA LEU A 452 0.35 -7.28 43.60
C LEU A 452 -1.11 -7.30 43.12
N GLU A 453 -2.08 -7.65 43.97
CA GLU A 453 -3.51 -7.58 43.64
C GLU A 453 -3.98 -6.14 43.33
N ARG A 454 -3.49 -5.15 44.09
CA ARG A 454 -3.75 -3.72 43.82
C ARG A 454 -3.04 -3.24 42.55
N GLU A 455 -1.82 -3.69 42.30
CA GLU A 455 -1.09 -3.45 41.05
C GLU A 455 -1.90 -4.01 39.86
N ILE A 456 -2.38 -5.26 39.93
CA ILE A 456 -3.21 -5.91 38.90
C ILE A 456 -4.52 -5.12 38.66
N GLN A 457 -5.30 -4.81 39.70
CA GLN A 457 -6.54 -4.05 39.55
C GLN A 457 -6.30 -2.66 38.92
N SER A 458 -5.17 -2.01 39.25
CA SER A 458 -4.80 -0.73 38.63
C SER A 458 -4.48 -0.89 37.13
N LEU A 459 -3.77 -1.97 36.75
CA LEU A 459 -3.45 -2.28 35.36
C LEU A 459 -4.69 -2.66 34.56
N GLU A 460 -5.59 -3.49 35.11
CA GLU A 460 -6.89 -3.79 34.50
C GLU A 460 -7.73 -2.52 34.27
N SER A 461 -7.74 -1.60 35.24
CA SER A 461 -8.45 -0.32 35.10
C SER A 461 -7.86 0.54 33.97
N THR A 462 -6.53 0.65 33.87
CA THR A 462 -5.89 1.42 32.79
C THR A 462 -6.03 0.76 31.42
N ILE A 463 -6.02 -0.57 31.34
CA ILE A 463 -6.35 -1.32 30.11
C ILE A 463 -7.80 -1.04 29.69
N SER A 464 -8.76 -1.00 30.62
CA SER A 464 -10.15 -0.67 30.32
C SER A 464 -10.32 0.77 29.80
N GLN A 465 -9.56 1.72 30.35
CA GLN A 465 -9.55 3.11 29.89
C GLN A 465 -8.92 3.23 28.50
N LEU A 466 -7.73 2.65 28.29
CA LEU A 466 -7.02 2.72 27.00
C LEU A 466 -7.77 1.98 25.88
N THR A 467 -8.44 0.86 26.17
CA THR A 467 -9.31 0.19 25.18
C THR A 467 -10.53 1.03 24.85
N SER A 468 -11.19 1.66 25.84
CA SER A 468 -12.30 2.58 25.56
C SER A 468 -11.85 3.78 24.70
N ALA A 469 -10.70 4.39 25.02
CA ALA A 469 -10.13 5.51 24.28
C ALA A 469 -9.77 5.14 22.83
N ASN A 470 -9.17 3.95 22.62
CA ASN A 470 -8.93 3.44 21.27
C ASN A 470 -10.25 3.24 20.51
N THR A 471 -11.29 2.65 21.12
CA THR A 471 -12.58 2.47 20.40
C THR A 471 -13.26 3.80 20.04
N THR A 472 -13.09 4.86 20.84
CA THR A 472 -13.57 6.21 20.46
C THR A 472 -12.74 6.82 19.35
N LEU A 473 -11.40 6.68 19.39
CA LEU A 473 -10.51 7.17 18.34
C LEU A 473 -10.72 6.41 17.01
N ASP A 474 -10.93 5.10 17.06
CA ASP A 474 -11.28 4.29 15.89
C ASP A 474 -12.62 4.76 15.28
N ALA A 475 -13.61 5.11 16.10
CA ALA A 475 -14.88 5.65 15.61
C ALA A 475 -14.70 7.03 14.93
N GLU A 476 -13.93 7.93 15.57
CA GLU A 476 -13.59 9.24 14.99
C GLU A 476 -12.80 9.12 13.69
N VAL A 477 -11.80 8.24 13.63
CA VAL A 477 -11.01 7.95 12.42
C VAL A 477 -11.90 7.36 11.32
N ASN A 478 -12.80 6.44 11.63
CA ASN A 478 -13.74 5.89 10.64
C ASN A 478 -14.69 6.96 10.07
N ASP A 479 -15.15 7.92 10.90
CA ASP A 479 -16.01 9.01 10.45
C ASP A 479 -15.24 10.10 9.68
N LEU A 480 -14.00 10.40 10.06
CA LEU A 480 -13.09 11.24 9.26
C LEU A 480 -12.78 10.59 7.91
N MET A 481 -12.50 9.28 7.89
CA MET A 481 -12.34 8.51 6.65
C MET A 481 -13.59 8.55 5.78
N ARG A 482 -14.80 8.45 6.36
CA ARG A 482 -16.06 8.61 5.62
C ARG A 482 -16.20 9.99 4.99
N ARG A 483 -15.85 11.07 5.70
CA ARG A 483 -15.90 12.46 5.19
C ARG A 483 -14.87 12.70 4.08
N VAL A 484 -13.64 12.20 4.24
CA VAL A 484 -12.62 12.26 3.18
C VAL A 484 -13.06 11.44 1.95
N ALA A 485 -13.71 10.28 2.15
CA ALA A 485 -14.24 9.45 1.07
C ALA A 485 -15.46 10.05 0.36
N SER A 486 -16.28 10.87 1.02
CA SER A 486 -17.34 11.67 0.38
C SER A 486 -16.80 12.93 -0.33
N GLY A 487 -15.51 13.25 -0.18
CA GLY A 487 -14.87 14.42 -0.79
C GLY A 487 -15.06 15.71 0.00
N GLU A 488 -15.37 15.63 1.30
CA GLU A 488 -15.32 16.80 2.19
C GLU A 488 -13.86 17.23 2.38
N TYR A 489 -13.60 18.52 2.19
CA TYR A 489 -12.29 19.16 2.32
C TYR A 489 -12.37 20.31 3.32
N ASN A 490 -11.24 20.73 3.89
CA ASN A 490 -11.23 21.82 4.87
C ASN A 490 -11.17 23.20 4.18
N PRO A 491 -12.25 24.02 4.18
CA PRO A 491 -12.28 25.28 3.45
C PRO A 491 -11.37 26.38 4.02
N GLN A 492 -10.76 26.18 5.19
CA GLN A 492 -9.75 27.09 5.76
C GLN A 492 -8.34 26.84 5.21
N LEU A 493 -8.03 25.61 4.79
CA LEU A 493 -6.71 25.20 4.30
C LEU A 493 -6.71 24.97 2.78
N GLU A 494 -7.82 24.43 2.26
CA GLU A 494 -7.94 23.94 0.90
C GLU A 494 -9.07 24.67 0.16
N ARG A 495 -8.86 24.90 -1.14
CA ARG A 495 -9.85 25.52 -2.02
C ARG A 495 -9.94 24.71 -3.30
N CYS A 496 -11.08 24.07 -3.53
CA CYS A 496 -11.38 23.49 -4.82
C CYS A 496 -11.44 24.59 -5.89
N ILE A 497 -10.60 24.46 -6.93
CA ILE A 497 -10.59 25.34 -8.10
C ILE A 497 -10.93 24.47 -9.31
N GLU A 498 -11.98 24.82 -10.04
CA GLU A 498 -12.26 24.22 -11.35
C GLU A 498 -12.05 25.21 -12.50
N LEU A 499 -11.81 24.68 -13.70
CA LEU A 499 -11.75 25.48 -14.91
C LEU A 499 -13.15 25.93 -15.29
N ARG A 500 -13.40 27.24 -15.43
CA ARG A 500 -14.69 27.82 -15.89
C ARG A 500 -15.20 27.24 -17.24
N ALA A 501 -14.34 26.59 -18.01
CA ALA A 501 -14.67 25.89 -19.26
C ALA A 501 -14.53 24.35 -19.17
N ASN A 502 -14.79 23.78 -17.98
CA ASN A 502 -14.81 22.34 -17.66
C ASN A 502 -15.65 21.54 -18.69
N PRO A 503 -15.19 20.37 -19.19
CA PRO A 503 -16.00 19.44 -19.96
C PRO A 503 -17.38 19.13 -19.34
N ALA A 504 -17.48 18.99 -18.00
CA ALA A 504 -18.75 18.81 -17.32
C ALA A 504 -19.70 20.01 -17.52
N HIS A 505 -19.19 21.24 -17.40
CA HIS A 505 -19.95 22.46 -17.66
C HIS A 505 -20.37 22.58 -19.12
N LYS A 506 -19.54 22.15 -20.08
CA LYS A 506 -19.89 22.08 -21.52
C LYS A 506 -21.00 21.06 -21.79
N ILE A 507 -20.91 19.86 -21.21
CA ILE A 507 -21.95 18.83 -21.33
C ILE A 507 -23.26 19.32 -20.67
N HIS A 508 -23.18 20.00 -19.53
CA HIS A 508 -24.34 20.63 -18.89
C HIS A 508 -24.95 21.70 -19.79
N ALA A 509 -24.16 22.62 -20.35
CA ALA A 509 -24.62 23.67 -21.25
C ALA A 509 -25.31 23.13 -22.51
N VAL A 510 -24.76 22.07 -23.12
CA VAL A 510 -25.39 21.37 -24.25
C VAL A 510 -26.69 20.67 -23.82
N ARG A 511 -26.73 20.04 -22.63
CA ARG A 511 -27.96 19.43 -22.10
C ARG A 511 -29.05 20.47 -21.83
N THR A 512 -28.71 21.62 -21.23
CA THR A 512 -29.69 22.71 -21.02
C THR A 512 -30.16 23.31 -22.33
N GLN A 513 -29.26 23.54 -23.31
CA GLN A 513 -29.65 24.00 -24.64
C GLN A 513 -30.60 23.00 -25.31
N VAL A 514 -30.29 21.71 -25.32
CA VAL A 514 -31.17 20.68 -25.89
C VAL A 514 -32.52 20.60 -25.14
N LEU A 515 -32.55 20.77 -23.81
CA LEU A 515 -33.81 20.81 -23.06
C LEU A 515 -34.63 22.06 -23.36
N ASP A 516 -34.00 23.23 -23.52
CA ASP A 516 -34.68 24.49 -23.82
C ASP A 516 -35.12 24.56 -25.29
N ASP A 517 -34.38 23.95 -26.21
CA ASP A 517 -34.77 23.76 -27.60
C ASP A 517 -35.96 22.79 -27.69
N LEU A 518 -35.92 21.65 -26.99
CA LEU A 518 -37.06 20.72 -26.91
C LEU A 518 -38.28 21.33 -26.21
N ARG A 519 -38.11 22.23 -25.23
CA ARG A 519 -39.21 23.01 -24.64
C ARG A 519 -39.84 23.92 -25.69
N ARG A 520 -39.05 24.72 -26.40
CA ARG A 520 -39.53 25.59 -27.49
C ARG A 520 -40.19 24.81 -28.62
N GLU A 521 -39.68 23.63 -28.97
CA GLU A 521 -40.32 22.75 -29.95
C GLU A 521 -41.66 22.19 -29.43
N ASN A 522 -41.75 21.74 -28.17
CA ASN A 522 -43.01 21.32 -27.57
C ASN A 522 -44.02 22.48 -27.45
N GLU A 523 -43.58 23.67 -27.06
CA GLU A 523 -44.40 24.89 -27.02
C GLU A 523 -44.93 25.22 -28.43
N ALA A 524 -44.08 25.22 -29.45
CA ALA A 524 -44.48 25.47 -30.84
C ALA A 524 -45.40 24.38 -31.40
N LEU A 525 -45.23 23.11 -31.00
CA LEU A 525 -46.11 22.00 -31.38
C LEU A 525 -47.47 22.08 -30.67
N LEU A 526 -47.50 22.40 -29.37
CA LEU A 526 -48.74 22.66 -28.62
C LEU A 526 -49.49 23.87 -29.19
N ASP A 527 -48.77 24.94 -29.54
CA ASP A 527 -49.33 26.14 -30.14
C ASP A 527 -49.81 25.89 -31.58
N ARG A 528 -49.26 24.89 -32.29
CA ARG A 528 -49.74 24.40 -33.59
C ARG A 528 -50.94 23.46 -33.47
N LEU A 529 -50.93 22.53 -32.51
CA LEU A 529 -52.08 21.69 -32.16
C LEU A 529 -53.27 22.56 -31.78
N ALA A 530 -53.10 23.49 -30.85
CA ALA A 530 -54.14 24.41 -30.43
C ALA A 530 -54.63 25.33 -31.57
N LYS A 531 -53.89 25.48 -32.68
CA LYS A 531 -54.37 26.16 -33.91
C LYS A 531 -55.14 25.21 -34.82
N VAL A 532 -54.73 23.94 -34.94
CA VAL A 532 -55.47 22.89 -35.66
C VAL A 532 -56.81 22.59 -34.98
N ASP A 533 -56.82 22.45 -33.66
CA ASP A 533 -58.03 22.22 -32.86
C ASP A 533 -59.03 23.39 -32.97
N ARG A 534 -58.53 24.63 -33.04
CA ARG A 534 -59.34 25.83 -33.31
C ARG A 534 -59.73 26.02 -34.78
N ALA A 535 -59.04 25.37 -35.71
CA ALA A 535 -59.32 25.47 -37.15
C ALA A 535 -60.25 24.37 -37.69
N GLY A 536 -60.47 23.30 -36.93
CA GLY A 536 -61.56 22.34 -37.18
C GLY A 536 -61.39 21.48 -38.44
N ALA A 537 -60.43 20.56 -38.43
CA ALA A 537 -60.25 19.42 -39.35
C ALA A 537 -60.00 19.69 -40.86
N ASP A 538 -60.65 20.66 -41.50
CA ASP A 538 -60.66 20.84 -42.97
C ASP A 538 -59.46 21.65 -43.52
N GLY A 539 -58.46 21.97 -42.69
CA GLY A 539 -57.28 22.77 -43.03
C GLY A 539 -56.00 21.97 -43.34
N ALA A 540 -56.11 20.73 -43.80
CA ALA A 540 -55.01 19.75 -43.86
C ALA A 540 -54.07 19.88 -45.09
N ASP A 541 -53.56 21.09 -45.36
CA ASP A 541 -52.57 21.30 -46.44
C ASP A 541 -51.21 20.66 -46.09
N GLY A 542 -50.83 19.61 -46.83
CA GLY A 542 -49.72 18.68 -46.51
C GLY A 542 -48.30 19.25 -46.61
N GLN A 543 -48.10 20.57 -46.57
CA GLN A 543 -46.79 21.21 -46.75
C GLN A 543 -46.08 21.48 -45.42
N GLY A 544 -45.24 20.53 -44.99
CA GLY A 544 -44.25 20.76 -43.92
C GLY A 544 -44.19 19.68 -42.85
N LEU A 545 -43.89 18.45 -43.24
CA LEU A 545 -43.65 17.31 -42.32
C LEU A 545 -42.25 17.35 -41.64
N VAL A 546 -41.34 18.23 -42.07
CA VAL A 546 -40.00 18.36 -41.48
C VAL A 546 -39.93 19.63 -40.62
N PRO A 547 -39.59 19.55 -39.32
CA PRO A 547 -39.35 20.73 -38.50
C PRO A 547 -38.19 21.54 -39.05
N ARG A 548 -38.41 22.84 -39.30
CA ARG A 548 -37.41 23.74 -39.90
C ARG A 548 -36.16 23.86 -39.03
N GLU A 549 -36.32 23.81 -37.72
CA GLU A 549 -35.23 23.93 -36.75
C GLU A 549 -34.30 22.70 -36.76
N SER A 550 -34.84 21.49 -36.96
CA SER A 550 -34.04 20.28 -37.17
C SER A 550 -33.22 20.35 -38.47
N PHE A 551 -33.80 20.92 -39.54
CA PHE A 551 -33.08 21.15 -40.80
C PHE A 551 -31.94 22.17 -40.64
N ASP A 552 -32.20 23.30 -39.96
CA ASP A 552 -31.17 24.32 -39.69
C ASP A 552 -30.09 23.82 -38.73
N ARG A 553 -30.41 22.89 -37.81
CA ARG A 553 -29.44 22.17 -36.98
C ARG A 553 -28.51 21.30 -37.82
N LEU A 554 -29.07 20.41 -38.64
CA LEU A 554 -28.32 19.55 -39.58
C LEU A 554 -27.43 20.38 -40.53
N ARG A 555 -27.92 21.53 -40.98
CA ARG A 555 -27.16 22.46 -41.83
C ARG A 555 -25.95 23.05 -41.12
N LYS A 556 -26.11 23.52 -39.87
CA LYS A 556 -25.00 24.03 -39.04
C LYS A 556 -23.95 22.96 -38.74
N GLU A 557 -24.40 21.74 -38.43
CA GLU A 557 -23.52 20.60 -38.13
C GLU A 557 -22.66 20.20 -39.35
N LYS A 558 -23.27 20.13 -40.54
CA LYS A 558 -22.54 19.92 -41.81
C LYS A 558 -21.49 21.02 -42.04
N ASP A 559 -21.89 22.28 -41.91
CA ASP A 559 -21.04 23.46 -42.04
C ASP A 559 -19.81 23.41 -41.09
N GLU A 560 -19.98 22.89 -39.87
CA GLU A 560 -18.90 22.72 -38.89
C GLU A 560 -17.97 21.55 -39.21
N LEU A 561 -18.52 20.42 -39.69
CA LEU A 561 -17.73 19.27 -40.16
C LEU A 561 -16.86 19.62 -41.38
N GLU A 562 -17.39 20.39 -42.34
CA GLU A 562 -16.61 20.87 -43.50
C GLU A 562 -15.46 21.81 -43.05
N ARG A 563 -15.71 22.72 -42.10
CA ARG A 563 -14.66 23.58 -41.51
C ARG A 563 -13.61 22.78 -40.75
N ALA A 564 -14.00 21.71 -40.04
CA ALA A 564 -13.08 20.83 -39.33
C ALA A 564 -12.21 20.02 -40.32
N HIS A 565 -12.80 19.50 -41.40
CA HIS A 565 -12.10 18.78 -42.45
C HIS A 565 -11.09 19.67 -43.19
N ALA A 566 -11.47 20.89 -43.57
CA ALA A 566 -10.57 21.86 -44.20
C ALA A 566 -9.35 22.18 -43.29
N LYS A 567 -9.57 22.37 -41.98
CA LYS A 567 -8.48 22.56 -41.00
C LYS A 567 -7.56 21.34 -40.89
N ARG A 568 -8.10 20.12 -40.96
CA ARG A 568 -7.29 18.88 -40.96
C ARG A 568 -6.43 18.78 -42.22
N LEU A 569 -6.98 19.05 -43.40
CA LEU A 569 -6.23 19.04 -44.66
C LEU A 569 -5.13 20.10 -44.71
N LEU A 570 -5.38 21.30 -44.18
CA LEU A 570 -4.39 22.37 -44.10
C LEU A 570 -3.21 21.96 -43.21
N ARG A 571 -3.49 21.46 -41.99
CA ARG A 571 -2.45 20.91 -41.09
C ARG A 571 -1.66 19.75 -41.71
N LEU A 572 -2.30 18.88 -42.48
CA LEU A 572 -1.61 17.77 -43.15
C LEU A 572 -0.61 18.28 -44.20
N LYS A 573 -0.95 19.34 -44.95
CA LYS A 573 -0.03 20.01 -45.88
C LYS A 573 1.13 20.70 -45.16
N GLU A 574 0.87 21.35 -44.02
CA GLU A 574 1.92 21.96 -43.19
C GLU A 574 2.89 20.92 -42.63
N ILE A 575 2.38 19.83 -42.06
CA ILE A 575 3.18 18.72 -41.51
C ILE A 575 4.01 18.06 -42.61
N PHE A 576 3.43 17.78 -43.78
CA PHE A 576 4.16 17.23 -44.91
C PHE A 576 5.26 18.18 -45.39
N GLY A 577 4.92 19.46 -45.61
CA GLY A 577 5.87 20.48 -46.04
C GLY A 577 7.01 20.74 -45.05
N ASN A 578 6.79 20.57 -43.75
CA ASN A 578 7.84 20.66 -42.74
C ASN A 578 8.70 19.39 -42.70
N LYS A 579 8.11 18.19 -42.69
CA LYS A 579 8.87 16.93 -42.77
C LYS A 579 9.70 16.81 -44.06
N SER A 580 9.21 17.33 -45.18
CA SER A 580 10.01 17.42 -46.41
C SER A 580 11.22 18.35 -46.26
N LYS A 581 11.10 19.49 -45.54
CA LYS A 581 12.25 20.36 -45.24
C LYS A 581 13.24 19.67 -44.29
N GLU A 582 12.75 19.08 -43.20
CA GLU A 582 13.56 18.31 -42.23
C GLU A 582 14.38 17.22 -42.95
N PHE A 583 13.76 16.47 -43.87
CA PHE A 583 14.43 15.47 -44.69
C PHE A 583 15.47 16.09 -45.65
N LEU A 584 15.12 17.18 -46.34
CA LEU A 584 16.04 17.88 -47.25
C LEU A 584 17.24 18.51 -46.51
N GLU A 585 17.03 18.97 -45.27
CA GLU A 585 18.09 19.50 -44.40
C GLU A 585 18.96 18.40 -43.81
N ALA A 586 18.38 17.24 -43.43
CA ALA A 586 19.14 16.06 -43.05
C ALA A 586 20.02 15.54 -44.20
N VAL A 587 19.47 15.46 -45.43
CA VAL A 587 20.24 15.09 -46.64
C VAL A 587 21.34 16.11 -46.94
N TYR A 588 21.07 17.41 -46.78
CA TYR A 588 22.09 18.46 -46.94
C TYR A 588 23.19 18.35 -45.89
N SER A 589 22.86 17.99 -44.65
CA SER A 589 23.82 17.84 -43.54
C SER A 589 24.68 16.58 -43.68
N LEU A 590 24.08 15.44 -44.06
CA LEU A 590 24.75 14.14 -44.12
C LEU A 590 25.53 13.92 -45.43
N LEU A 591 24.96 14.30 -46.58
CA LEU A 591 25.58 14.07 -47.89
C LEU A 591 26.23 15.33 -48.48
N GLY A 592 26.08 16.49 -47.84
CA GLY A 592 26.60 17.76 -48.36
C GLY A 592 25.89 18.26 -49.63
N TRP A 593 24.72 17.71 -50.00
CA TRP A 593 24.00 18.08 -51.22
C TRP A 593 22.64 18.72 -50.94
N ARG A 594 22.47 19.97 -51.38
CA ARG A 594 21.19 20.69 -51.29
C ARG A 594 20.35 20.37 -52.51
N ILE A 595 19.25 19.67 -52.29
CA ILE A 595 18.28 19.31 -53.33
C ILE A 595 17.23 20.43 -53.45
N LYS A 596 16.90 20.83 -54.69
CA LYS A 596 15.75 21.67 -55.03
C LYS A 596 15.03 21.09 -56.24
N PHE A 597 13.71 20.95 -56.16
CA PHE A 597 12.87 20.63 -57.32
C PHE A 597 12.66 21.91 -58.15
N ASP A 598 12.77 21.81 -59.47
CA ASP A 598 12.41 22.90 -60.39
C ASP A 598 10.87 22.97 -60.58
N GLU A 599 10.34 24.08 -61.08
CA GLU A 599 8.89 24.33 -61.17
C GLU A 599 8.13 23.34 -62.09
N SER A 600 8.85 22.64 -62.96
CA SER A 600 8.32 21.57 -63.82
C SER A 600 8.21 20.20 -63.14
N GLY A 601 8.74 20.04 -61.92
CA GLY A 601 8.73 18.79 -61.14
C GLY A 601 9.66 17.66 -61.64
N ALA A 602 9.99 17.62 -62.94
CA ALA A 602 10.84 16.59 -63.55
C ALA A 602 12.35 16.81 -63.34
N ASP A 603 12.77 18.08 -63.21
CA ASP A 603 14.17 18.46 -63.01
C ASP A 603 14.49 18.58 -61.52
N ILE A 604 15.51 17.85 -61.07
CA ILE A 604 16.08 17.98 -59.73
C ILE A 604 17.40 18.76 -59.83
N ARG A 605 17.51 19.86 -59.09
CA ARG A 605 18.69 20.72 -59.02
C ARG A 605 19.47 20.43 -57.74
N LEU A 606 20.70 19.95 -57.88
CA LEU A 606 21.62 19.69 -56.77
C LEU A 606 22.68 20.81 -56.67
N THR A 607 22.98 21.23 -55.46
CA THR A 607 24.06 22.19 -55.16
C THR A 607 24.87 21.70 -53.98
N SER A 608 26.18 21.54 -54.13
CA SER A 608 27.05 21.09 -53.03
C SER A 608 27.18 22.17 -51.95
N MET A 609 27.28 21.75 -50.69
CA MET A 609 27.62 22.56 -49.52
C MET A 609 28.95 23.30 -49.71
N TYR A 610 29.91 22.67 -50.40
CA TYR A 610 31.26 23.18 -50.62
C TYR A 610 31.39 24.07 -51.87
N ALA A 611 30.34 24.18 -52.69
CA ALA A 611 30.38 25.00 -53.90
C ALA A 611 30.34 26.51 -53.58
N PRO A 612 31.20 27.35 -54.19
CA PRO A 612 31.18 28.80 -53.98
C PRO A 612 29.88 29.41 -54.50
N LYS A 613 29.30 30.36 -53.76
CA LYS A 613 27.98 30.94 -54.07
C LYS A 613 28.02 31.80 -55.34
N GLY A 614 27.03 31.64 -56.22
CA GLY A 614 26.88 32.44 -57.45
C GLY A 614 27.42 31.76 -58.70
N LYS A 615 27.79 32.55 -59.73
CA LYS A 615 28.17 32.05 -61.08
C LYS A 615 29.42 31.15 -61.11
N MET A 616 30.21 31.14 -60.04
CA MET A 616 31.40 30.28 -59.90
C MET A 616 31.07 28.89 -59.32
N GLY A 617 29.90 28.71 -58.70
CA GLY A 617 29.50 27.45 -58.07
C GLY A 617 29.11 26.36 -59.05
N LEU A 618 29.26 25.10 -58.61
CA LEU A 618 28.74 23.94 -59.32
C LEU A 618 27.24 23.76 -59.04
N THR A 619 26.44 23.78 -60.10
CA THR A 619 25.02 23.39 -60.06
C THR A 619 24.80 22.22 -61.02
N LEU A 620 24.32 21.10 -60.48
CA LEU A 620 23.93 19.93 -61.26
C LEU A 620 22.41 19.99 -61.49
N LYS A 621 21.97 19.76 -62.73
CA LYS A 621 20.59 19.39 -63.04
C LYS A 621 20.55 17.89 -63.32
N PHE A 622 19.62 17.19 -62.70
CA PHE A 622 19.36 15.78 -62.88
C PHE A 622 17.92 15.60 -63.33
N ALA A 623 17.72 15.19 -64.58
CA ALA A 623 16.41 14.80 -65.09
C ALA A 623 16.27 13.30 -64.87
N SER A 624 15.43 12.92 -63.89
CA SER A 624 15.15 11.51 -63.61
C SER A 624 14.11 10.99 -64.59
N GLN A 625 14.47 9.97 -65.36
CA GLN A 625 13.48 9.03 -65.89
C GLN A 625 13.33 7.88 -64.87
N GLU A 626 12.41 6.94 -65.11
CA GLU A 626 12.14 5.88 -64.13
C GLU A 626 13.31 4.89 -64.01
N GLY A 627 13.83 4.73 -62.79
CA GLY A 627 15.02 3.94 -62.48
C GLY A 627 16.23 4.80 -62.10
N HIS A 628 17.41 4.19 -61.95
CA HIS A 628 18.65 4.89 -61.59
C HIS A 628 19.31 5.63 -62.78
N PHE A 629 18.68 5.60 -63.96
CA PHE A 629 19.18 6.15 -65.20
C PHE A 629 18.58 7.54 -65.45
N GLY A 630 19.28 8.60 -65.03
CA GLY A 630 18.87 9.98 -65.28
C GLY A 630 19.98 10.77 -65.97
N THR A 631 19.59 11.68 -66.86
CA THR A 631 20.58 12.51 -67.56
C THR A 631 21.01 13.67 -66.67
N MET A 632 22.33 13.77 -66.44
CA MET A 632 22.90 14.83 -65.60
C MET A 632 23.57 15.90 -66.46
N GLN A 633 23.10 17.14 -66.32
CA GLN A 633 23.69 18.34 -66.91
C GLN A 633 24.46 19.12 -65.84
N MET A 634 25.68 19.56 -66.17
CA MET A 634 26.55 20.30 -65.26
C MET A 634 26.61 21.77 -65.68
N THR A 635 26.49 22.68 -64.72
CA THR A 635 26.57 24.12 -64.97
C THR A 635 27.42 24.82 -63.91
N GLY A 636 28.23 25.80 -64.33
CA GLY A 636 29.17 26.53 -63.48
C GLY A 636 30.61 26.45 -63.97
N ALA A 637 31.47 27.36 -63.50
CA ALA A 637 32.89 27.40 -63.90
C ALA A 637 33.65 26.10 -63.55
N LEU A 638 33.31 25.49 -62.40
CA LEU A 638 33.88 24.24 -61.92
C LEU A 638 33.42 22.98 -62.70
N ALA A 639 32.46 23.10 -63.62
CA ALA A 639 31.96 21.94 -64.36
C ALA A 639 33.03 21.30 -65.26
N LYS A 640 33.86 22.12 -65.92
CA LYS A 640 34.89 21.66 -66.88
C LYS A 640 35.93 20.75 -66.24
N GLY A 641 36.38 21.09 -65.03
CA GLY A 641 37.37 20.31 -64.26
C GLY A 641 36.81 19.03 -63.62
N LEU A 642 35.59 18.63 -63.99
CA LEU A 642 34.90 17.42 -63.51
C LEU A 642 34.34 16.57 -64.66
N GLU A 643 34.61 16.92 -65.93
CA GLU A 643 34.07 16.20 -67.08
C GLU A 643 34.67 14.79 -67.22
N GLU A 644 35.92 14.59 -66.78
CA GLU A 644 36.57 13.28 -66.68
C GLU A 644 35.91 12.41 -65.61
N SER A 645 35.77 12.93 -64.38
CA SER A 645 35.05 12.27 -63.28
C SER A 645 33.59 11.94 -63.65
N ARG A 646 32.94 12.79 -64.45
CA ARG A 646 31.60 12.56 -65.02
C ARG A 646 31.60 11.43 -66.04
N HIS A 647 32.60 11.35 -66.93
CA HIS A 647 32.70 10.27 -67.92
C HIS A 647 32.83 8.91 -67.22
N PHE A 648 33.81 8.79 -66.33
CA PHE A 648 34.10 7.56 -65.59
C PHE A 648 32.92 7.07 -64.74
N TRP A 649 32.25 7.96 -63.99
CA TRP A 649 31.15 7.52 -63.11
C TRP A 649 29.78 7.43 -63.77
N ILE A 650 29.43 8.32 -64.71
CA ILE A 650 28.07 8.40 -65.27
C ILE A 650 27.97 7.83 -66.68
N VAL A 651 28.99 7.97 -67.53
CA VAL A 651 28.97 7.43 -68.89
C VAL A 651 29.38 5.95 -68.90
N GLU A 652 30.50 5.61 -68.27
CA GLU A 652 31.00 4.22 -68.21
C GLU A 652 30.25 3.38 -67.16
N ARG A 653 30.05 3.93 -65.95
CA ARG A 653 29.57 3.17 -64.77
C ARG A 653 28.13 3.46 -64.35
N GLN A 654 27.46 4.44 -64.98
CA GLN A 654 26.06 4.83 -64.75
C GLN A 654 25.68 5.06 -63.25
N SER A 655 26.65 5.44 -62.42
CA SER A 655 26.52 5.59 -60.97
C SER A 655 26.57 7.06 -60.55
N VAL A 656 25.39 7.68 -60.46
CA VAL A 656 25.23 9.04 -59.91
C VAL A 656 25.74 9.14 -58.46
N PRO A 657 25.50 8.18 -57.54
CA PRO A 657 26.04 8.26 -56.18
C PRO A 657 27.58 8.25 -56.14
N GLY A 658 28.23 7.44 -56.99
CA GLY A 658 29.70 7.41 -57.09
C GLY A 658 30.28 8.74 -57.58
N PHE A 659 29.66 9.33 -58.60
CA PHE A 659 30.01 10.67 -59.07
C PHE A 659 29.84 11.74 -57.97
N LEU A 660 28.68 11.77 -57.32
CA LEU A 660 28.38 12.76 -56.27
C LEU A 660 29.35 12.64 -55.09
N ALA A 661 29.78 11.41 -54.74
CA ALA A 661 30.76 11.15 -53.70
C ALA A 661 32.16 11.69 -54.06
N GLN A 662 32.68 11.38 -55.26
CA GLN A 662 33.96 11.93 -55.70
C GLN A 662 33.92 13.46 -55.76
N VAL A 663 32.84 14.05 -56.31
CA VAL A 663 32.68 15.51 -56.37
C VAL A 663 32.63 16.14 -54.97
N THR A 664 32.04 15.49 -53.96
CA THR A 664 32.12 16.00 -52.58
C THR A 664 33.53 15.96 -52.01
N THR A 665 34.30 14.89 -52.25
CA THR A 665 35.69 14.77 -51.79
C THR A 665 36.57 15.84 -52.44
N GLU A 666 36.57 15.91 -53.78
CA GLU A 666 37.34 16.89 -54.54
C GLU A 666 36.98 18.33 -54.15
N MET A 667 35.69 18.64 -53.93
CA MET A 667 35.28 19.99 -53.51
C MET A 667 35.66 20.29 -52.07
N PHE A 668 35.59 19.30 -51.16
CA PHE A 668 36.00 19.43 -49.77
C PHE A 668 37.49 19.74 -49.63
N GLU A 669 38.36 18.99 -50.32
CA GLU A 669 39.81 19.22 -50.40
C GLU A 669 40.14 20.64 -50.91
N LYS A 670 39.38 21.10 -51.91
CA LYS A 670 39.52 22.45 -52.49
C LYS A 670 39.00 23.56 -51.56
N THR A 671 38.35 23.25 -50.43
CA THR A 671 37.97 24.25 -49.40
C THR A 671 39.08 24.55 -48.39
N THR A 672 38.94 25.66 -47.66
CA THR A 672 39.78 25.99 -46.49
C THR A 672 39.69 24.96 -45.35
N ILE A 673 38.60 24.19 -45.25
CA ILE A 673 38.44 23.15 -44.21
C ILE A 673 39.26 21.91 -44.57
N GLY A 674 39.20 21.43 -45.82
CA GLY A 674 40.03 20.34 -46.31
C GLY A 674 41.53 20.67 -46.24
N ARG A 675 41.90 21.91 -46.59
CA ARG A 675 43.28 22.43 -46.40
C ARG A 675 43.72 22.43 -44.93
N ALA A 676 42.87 22.90 -44.01
CA ALA A 676 43.18 22.91 -42.58
C ALA A 676 43.26 21.52 -41.95
N ALA A 677 42.56 20.53 -42.52
CA ALA A 677 42.60 19.13 -42.10
C ALA A 677 43.81 18.34 -42.66
N GLY A 678 44.76 18.99 -43.34
CA GLY A 678 45.98 18.35 -43.85
C GLY A 678 45.81 17.54 -45.14
N TYR A 679 44.63 17.54 -45.77
CA TYR A 679 44.35 16.81 -47.01
C TYR A 679 44.91 17.47 -48.28
N VAL A 680 45.53 18.65 -48.16
CA VAL A 680 46.22 19.32 -49.28
C VAL A 680 47.70 19.45 -48.93
N GLY A 681 48.52 18.58 -49.51
CA GLY A 681 49.95 18.54 -49.27
C GLY A 681 50.69 17.51 -50.13
N LEU A 682 50.68 17.70 -51.45
CA LEU A 682 51.70 17.18 -52.39
C LEU A 682 51.49 17.71 -53.83
N GLU A 683 51.66 19.02 -54.01
CA GLU A 683 52.29 19.66 -55.20
C GLU A 683 52.71 21.10 -54.84
#